data_AF-A0A164HID4-F1
#
_entry.id   AF-A0A164HID4-F1
#
_cell.length_a   1.000
_cell.length_b   1.000
_cell.length_c   1.000
_cell.angle_alpha   90.00
_cell.angle_beta   90.00
_cell.angle_gamma   90.00
#
_symmetry.space_group_name_H-M   'P 1'
#
loop_
_entity.id
_entity.type
_entity.pdbx_description
1 polymer ?
#
loop_
_entity_poly.entity_id
_entity_poly.type
_entity_poly.pdbx_seq_one_letter_code
_entity_poly.pdbx_strand_id
1 'polypeptide(L)'
;MEQWVLELLGELGWKHLFGPDIAPGEPKAERADYRETILEDRLRDAVVRLNPDLPPDAVADVIAAVKRVESPAVESENWRAYRFLIHGVPVEYRDADGSARAARAWVIDWDDLANNDLAAVNQFSIQGPKKTRRPDILLFVNGLPMALFELKRTGKAYATVKGAYQQTQTYRSQIPDVFKWNQVSVVSDGVEALAGSFSAPWNHWAAWKTIDGHTRDPRDRDGLKMPQIEVLTRGMFRLDVFFDLCRHFVATFGEGIKTRKAVAKYHQYWAVKKAVDHTVAAVEGDGRAGVVWHTQGSGKSLEMAFYTGLVMSAPAMENPTVVVLTDRNDLDDQLYDDTFASSKPGSPLPQAPVQADSRDHLKQLLSGRESGGIIFTTIQKFGLTKADREAGRKFPTLSPRNNIVVMVDEAHRTNYDLIDGFARNVRDALPNASFIGFTGTPIDEKDRSTEEIFGEYIDVYDMTQAIADGVTVKVFYEPRLARVELPEDARDLIDDEFDDATVGSEEEIAERLKTKWARVEAIVGSKKRIKELAVDIVAHWDARNSVLVGKCMIVTMSRRIAVDLYDEIVKLRPQWHSDDDETGAIKVVITGDATDPERFQPHIRNKQQRRDLKARACNPDDPLEMVIVRDMWLTGFDSPPMHTMYIDKPMRSAGLMQAITRVNRTFKDKPSGLVVDYIGIANDLHDALATYTPRDKSERVIGADVRQAAIPEMLVEHSICSDLLHGVDWVTILGDGGHKAFLYAVTAVVDHLLETDRSTDDTGDAEPGEFDDDSDGQPSLKKRFMAHASRLKKLYSLVPTSDEAHAIVEDIGFFDAVRGQLAKLETDARRSESDAALDTAIRQIVSEHISGSGVIDLFAEAGIDVPDISVIDDEFKMRFETADLKNARLEAVRRLIQNEVKVISKRNIVAGRRFSEMLAQSMNRYQNRTIDAAQVMAEIVAIAQAIKAQKERGEKTGLTDSELAFYDALRDNESARIAMQDATMRAIAHELTAIIREDAKTDWNIKETVRAKLRTRIKRLLLKHGYPPDQEASATNLILQQAEQVAEDESN
;
A
#
# COMPACT_ATOMS: atom_id res chain seq x y z
N MET A 1 -4.32 7.84 22.83
CA MET A 1 -4.18 8.04 21.37
C MET A 1 -5.44 8.60 20.73
N GLU A 2 -6.60 7.92 20.73
CA GLU A 2 -7.84 8.46 20.12
C GLU A 2 -8.19 9.87 20.65
N GLN A 3 -8.18 10.03 21.98
CA GLN A 3 -8.38 11.34 22.62
C GLN A 3 -7.37 12.40 22.16
N TRP A 4 -6.10 12.02 22.00
CA TRP A 4 -5.05 12.95 21.55
C TRP A 4 -5.30 13.41 20.10
N VAL A 5 -5.69 12.51 19.20
CA VAL A 5 -6.07 12.89 17.83
C VAL A 5 -7.28 13.83 17.84
N LEU A 6 -8.27 13.59 18.70
CA LEU A 6 -9.44 14.48 18.86
C LEU A 6 -9.05 15.87 19.39
N GLU A 7 -8.09 15.94 20.33
CA GLU A 7 -7.54 17.22 20.82
C GLU A 7 -6.85 17.99 19.69
N LEU A 8 -5.98 17.33 18.92
CA LEU A 8 -5.32 17.91 17.75
C LEU A 8 -6.33 18.41 16.70
N LEU A 9 -7.36 17.63 16.41
CA LEU A 9 -8.45 18.04 15.52
C LEU A 9 -9.24 19.22 16.09
N GLY A 10 -9.46 19.25 17.39
CA GLY A 10 -10.10 20.37 18.09
C GLY A 10 -9.34 21.68 17.91
N GLU A 11 -8.01 21.64 18.01
CA GLU A 11 -7.15 22.80 17.73
C GLU A 11 -7.24 23.31 16.28
N LEU A 12 -7.60 22.42 15.34
CA LEU A 12 -7.81 22.74 13.93
C LEU A 12 -9.25 23.17 13.60
N GLY A 13 -10.13 23.27 14.61
CA GLY A 13 -11.51 23.74 14.46
C GLY A 13 -12.57 22.65 14.35
N TRP A 14 -12.22 21.37 14.49
CA TRP A 14 -13.18 20.28 14.46
C TRP A 14 -13.89 20.11 15.80
N LYS A 15 -15.23 20.15 15.81
CA LYS A 15 -16.01 19.94 17.04
C LYS A 15 -16.03 18.46 17.40
N HIS A 16 -15.52 18.09 18.57
CA HIS A 16 -15.63 16.73 19.07
C HIS A 16 -17.07 16.36 19.44
N LEU A 17 -17.54 15.20 18.96
CA LEU A 17 -18.77 14.54 19.40
C LEU A 17 -18.49 13.07 19.72
N PHE A 18 -19.19 12.54 20.73
CA PHE A 18 -19.10 11.12 21.07
C PHE A 18 -20.21 10.34 20.36
N GLY A 19 -19.83 9.37 19.52
CA GLY A 19 -20.76 8.59 18.68
C GLY A 19 -21.93 7.95 19.45
N PRO A 20 -21.70 7.36 20.65
CA PRO A 20 -22.77 6.87 21.51
C PRO A 20 -23.76 7.94 21.97
N ASP A 21 -23.35 9.19 22.22
CA ASP A 21 -24.26 10.26 22.66
C ASP A 21 -25.22 10.69 21.55
N ILE A 22 -24.79 10.56 20.29
CA ILE A 22 -25.58 10.93 19.10
C ILE A 22 -26.21 9.72 18.38
N ALA A 23 -26.25 8.56 19.05
CA ALA A 23 -26.77 7.32 18.49
C ALA A 23 -28.32 7.32 18.39
N PRO A 24 -28.91 6.49 17.51
CA PRO A 24 -30.36 6.37 17.42
C PRO A 24 -31.00 6.00 18.75
N GLY A 25 -32.01 6.77 19.16
CA GLY A 25 -32.75 6.57 20.41
C GLY A 25 -32.21 7.34 21.62
N GLU A 26 -31.07 8.02 21.49
CA GLU A 26 -30.51 8.87 22.55
C GLU A 26 -31.07 10.31 22.50
N PRO A 27 -31.04 11.07 23.62
CA PRO A 27 -31.57 12.43 23.66
C PRO A 27 -30.91 13.41 22.67
N LYS A 28 -29.67 13.15 22.28
CA LYS A 28 -28.92 13.95 21.29
C LYS A 28 -28.74 13.20 19.96
N ALA A 29 -29.62 12.24 19.66
CA ALA A 29 -29.55 11.47 18.42
C ALA A 29 -29.47 12.38 17.19
N GLU A 30 -28.46 12.18 16.35
CA GLU A 30 -28.30 12.90 15.07
C GLU A 30 -28.61 12.01 13.86
N ARG A 31 -29.16 10.82 14.10
CA ARG A 31 -29.60 9.85 13.10
C ARG A 31 -30.70 8.94 13.64
N ALA A 32 -31.55 8.44 12.74
CA ALA A 32 -32.70 7.62 13.10
C ALA A 32 -32.41 6.11 13.11
N ASP A 33 -31.41 5.66 12.34
CA ASP A 33 -31.04 4.24 12.21
C ASP A 33 -29.50 4.09 12.19
N TYR A 34 -28.98 2.99 12.73
CA TYR A 34 -27.54 2.68 12.74
C TYR A 34 -26.95 2.43 11.33
N ARG A 35 -27.79 2.20 10.32
CA ARG A 35 -27.41 2.10 8.91
C ARG A 35 -27.11 3.46 8.28
N GLU A 36 -27.58 4.55 8.88
CA GLU A 36 -27.32 5.89 8.37
C GLU A 36 -25.89 6.33 8.68
N THR A 37 -25.17 6.70 7.63
CA THR A 37 -23.78 7.20 7.69
C THR A 37 -23.67 8.70 7.48
N ILE A 38 -24.78 9.38 7.15
CA ILE A 38 -24.88 10.83 6.98
C ILE A 38 -25.66 11.39 8.18
N LEU A 39 -25.20 12.51 8.72
CA LEU A 39 -25.92 13.27 9.76
C LEU A 39 -26.89 14.22 9.05
N GLU A 40 -28.12 13.77 8.81
CA GLU A 40 -29.06 14.42 7.89
C GLU A 40 -29.42 15.84 8.30
N ASP A 41 -29.67 16.09 9.59
CA ASP A 41 -30.09 17.41 10.07
C ASP A 41 -28.98 18.46 9.84
N ARG A 42 -27.72 18.09 10.09
CA ARG A 42 -26.56 18.94 9.80
C ARG A 42 -26.43 19.24 8.30
N LEU A 43 -26.63 18.23 7.47
CA LEU A 43 -26.61 18.39 6.02
C LEU A 43 -27.74 19.31 5.56
N ARG A 44 -28.95 19.14 6.09
CA ARG A 44 -30.10 19.99 5.80
C ARG A 44 -29.84 21.44 6.18
N ASP A 45 -29.33 21.69 7.38
CA ASP A 45 -28.98 23.02 7.86
C ASP A 45 -27.90 23.66 6.98
N ALA A 46 -26.90 22.89 6.55
CA ALA A 46 -25.89 23.35 5.61
C ALA A 46 -26.49 23.68 4.24
N VAL A 47 -27.30 22.81 3.65
CA VAL A 47 -27.93 23.08 2.34
C VAL A 47 -28.80 24.35 2.39
N VAL A 48 -29.57 24.56 3.47
CA VAL A 48 -30.34 25.79 3.66
C VAL A 48 -29.43 27.01 3.77
N ARG A 49 -28.36 26.92 4.57
CA ARG A 49 -27.41 28.01 4.79
C ARG A 49 -26.66 28.40 3.52
N LEU A 50 -26.21 27.41 2.75
CA LEU A 50 -25.40 27.62 1.55
C LEU A 50 -26.23 27.98 0.31
N ASN A 51 -27.54 27.72 0.33
CA ASN A 51 -28.43 27.92 -0.80
C ASN A 51 -29.70 28.65 -0.38
N PRO A 52 -29.61 29.92 0.08
CA PRO A 52 -30.73 30.66 0.67
C PRO A 52 -31.92 30.86 -0.28
N ASP A 53 -31.69 30.77 -1.59
CA ASP A 53 -32.72 30.94 -2.62
C ASP A 53 -33.53 29.65 -2.90
N LEU A 54 -33.11 28.50 -2.35
CA LEU A 54 -33.83 27.24 -2.58
C LEU A 54 -35.06 27.14 -1.68
N PRO A 55 -36.25 26.82 -2.25
CA PRO A 55 -37.44 26.57 -1.44
C PRO A 55 -37.31 25.25 -0.65
N PRO A 56 -38.07 25.08 0.45
CA PRO A 56 -37.97 23.90 1.31
C PRO A 56 -38.10 22.54 0.61
N ASP A 57 -38.98 22.45 -0.40
CA ASP A 57 -39.16 21.21 -1.18
C ASP A 57 -37.90 20.89 -2.01
N ALA A 58 -37.25 21.90 -2.59
CA ALA A 58 -36.00 21.73 -3.32
C ALA A 58 -34.85 21.30 -2.39
N VAL A 59 -34.81 21.84 -1.17
CA VAL A 59 -33.87 21.37 -0.14
C VAL A 59 -34.12 19.89 0.16
N ALA A 60 -35.37 19.48 0.33
CA ALA A 60 -35.71 18.07 0.57
C ALA A 60 -35.28 17.16 -0.61
N ASP A 61 -35.45 17.62 -1.86
CA ASP A 61 -34.98 16.90 -3.05
C ASP A 61 -33.46 16.76 -3.09
N VAL A 62 -32.71 17.80 -2.69
CA VAL A 62 -31.25 17.76 -2.58
C VAL A 62 -30.81 16.71 -1.55
N ILE A 63 -31.43 16.71 -0.37
CA ILE A 63 -31.14 15.71 0.67
C ILE A 63 -31.47 14.30 0.18
N ALA A 64 -32.60 14.11 -0.49
CA ALA A 64 -32.98 12.83 -1.08
C ALA A 64 -31.96 12.36 -2.14
N ALA A 65 -31.49 13.25 -3.00
CA ALA A 65 -30.47 12.97 -4.01
C ALA A 65 -29.12 12.58 -3.39
N VAL A 66 -28.71 13.25 -2.31
CA VAL A 66 -27.48 12.94 -1.55
C VAL A 66 -27.56 11.57 -0.88
N LYS A 67 -28.72 11.19 -0.32
CA LYS A 67 -28.91 9.90 0.36
C LYS A 67 -29.11 8.72 -0.60
N ARG A 68 -29.60 8.97 -1.81
CA ARG A 68 -29.90 7.93 -2.80
C ARG A 68 -28.68 7.08 -3.10
N VAL A 69 -28.88 5.78 -3.35
CA VAL A 69 -27.83 4.86 -3.83
C VAL A 69 -28.20 4.42 -5.24
N GLU A 70 -27.26 4.47 -6.18
CA GLU A 70 -27.51 4.11 -7.59
C GLU A 70 -26.67 2.93 -8.07
N SER A 71 -25.57 2.62 -7.37
CA SER A 71 -24.67 1.50 -7.64
C SER A 71 -24.39 0.70 -6.37
N PRO A 72 -24.28 -0.64 -6.48
CA PRO A 72 -23.79 -1.48 -5.38
C PRO A 72 -22.27 -1.36 -5.18
N ALA A 73 -21.53 -0.80 -6.14
CA ALA A 73 -20.08 -0.59 -6.03
C ALA A 73 -19.80 0.75 -5.33
N VAL A 74 -19.18 0.68 -4.14
CA VAL A 74 -18.87 1.86 -3.32
C VAL A 74 -17.93 2.84 -4.03
N GLU A 75 -17.05 2.37 -4.90
CA GLU A 75 -16.14 3.20 -5.69
C GLU A 75 -16.91 4.08 -6.69
N SER A 76 -17.97 3.52 -7.29
CA SER A 76 -18.86 4.27 -8.19
C SER A 76 -19.69 5.30 -7.42
N GLU A 77 -20.19 4.93 -6.23
CA GLU A 77 -20.92 5.87 -5.37
C GLU A 77 -20.01 6.99 -4.84
N ASN A 78 -18.76 6.68 -4.50
CA ASN A 78 -17.76 7.66 -4.11
C ASN A 78 -17.47 8.66 -5.23
N TRP A 79 -17.37 8.17 -6.47
CA TRP A 79 -17.27 9.04 -7.63
C TRP A 79 -18.51 9.93 -7.81
N ARG A 80 -19.73 9.40 -7.67
CA ARG A 80 -20.94 10.23 -7.76
C ARG A 80 -20.96 11.30 -6.67
N ALA A 81 -20.66 10.93 -5.43
CA ALA A 81 -20.58 11.85 -4.31
C ALA A 81 -19.53 12.95 -4.54
N TYR A 82 -18.35 12.59 -5.04
CA TYR A 82 -17.32 13.56 -5.42
C TYR A 82 -17.83 14.57 -6.45
N ARG A 83 -18.59 14.14 -7.47
CA ARG A 83 -19.21 15.08 -8.43
C ARG A 83 -20.19 16.04 -7.77
N PHE A 84 -20.95 15.60 -6.76
CA PHE A 84 -21.81 16.50 -5.99
C PHE A 84 -21.02 17.50 -5.16
N LEU A 85 -19.88 17.09 -4.60
CA LEU A 85 -18.98 18.00 -3.88
C LEU A 85 -18.45 19.12 -4.79
N ILE A 86 -18.01 18.79 -6.01
CA ILE A 86 -17.33 19.75 -6.90
C ILE A 86 -18.29 20.56 -7.78
N HIS A 87 -19.42 19.97 -8.21
CA HIS A 87 -20.33 20.61 -9.17
C HIS A 87 -21.70 21.00 -8.57
N GLY A 88 -21.92 20.71 -7.29
CA GLY A 88 -23.21 20.84 -6.65
C GLY A 88 -24.22 19.78 -7.10
N VAL A 89 -25.22 19.57 -6.25
CA VAL A 89 -26.34 18.65 -6.49
C VAL A 89 -27.30 19.31 -7.48
N PRO A 90 -27.60 18.70 -8.64
CA PRO A 90 -28.60 19.24 -9.56
C PRO A 90 -29.98 19.19 -8.91
N VAL A 91 -30.70 20.31 -8.95
CA VAL A 91 -32.08 20.40 -8.44
C VAL A 91 -32.93 21.22 -9.40
N GLU A 92 -34.17 20.78 -9.61
CA GLU A 92 -35.18 21.53 -10.35
C GLU A 92 -36.31 21.91 -9.40
N TYR A 93 -36.70 23.18 -9.38
CA TYR A 93 -37.76 23.67 -8.50
C TYR A 93 -38.59 24.75 -9.20
N ARG A 94 -39.75 25.09 -8.63
CA ARG A 94 -40.56 26.22 -9.10
C ARG A 94 -40.29 27.44 -8.24
N ASP A 95 -39.99 28.57 -8.88
CA ASP A 95 -39.86 29.84 -8.18
C ASP A 95 -41.24 30.37 -7.71
N ALA A 96 -41.24 31.48 -6.98
CA ALA A 96 -42.46 32.10 -6.46
C ALA A 96 -43.48 32.47 -7.54
N ASP A 97 -43.02 32.66 -8.79
CA ASP A 97 -43.84 32.99 -9.96
C ASP A 97 -44.36 31.72 -10.69
N GLY A 98 -44.03 30.53 -10.17
CA GLY A 98 -44.45 29.23 -10.69
C GLY A 98 -43.64 28.70 -11.88
N SER A 99 -42.55 29.39 -12.25
CA SER A 99 -41.67 29.02 -13.36
C SER A 99 -40.67 27.95 -12.92
N ALA A 100 -40.41 26.97 -13.78
CA ALA A 100 -39.40 25.95 -13.52
C ALA A 100 -37.99 26.54 -13.62
N ARG A 101 -37.17 26.33 -12.59
CA ARG A 101 -35.76 26.72 -12.49
C ARG A 101 -34.92 25.47 -12.28
N ALA A 102 -33.81 25.37 -13.01
CA ALA A 102 -32.76 24.40 -12.72
C ALA A 102 -31.62 25.12 -12.01
N ALA A 103 -31.14 24.55 -10.91
CA ALA A 103 -30.05 25.09 -10.10
C ALA A 103 -29.07 23.99 -9.69
N ARG A 104 -27.92 24.42 -9.14
CA ARG A 104 -26.95 23.55 -8.47
C ARG A 104 -26.92 23.93 -7.00
N ALA A 105 -27.30 22.99 -6.14
CA ALA A 105 -27.25 23.17 -4.70
C ALA A 105 -25.87 22.78 -4.16
N TRP A 106 -25.21 23.68 -3.46
CA TRP A 106 -23.93 23.43 -2.81
C TRP A 106 -24.12 22.72 -1.47
N VAL A 107 -23.30 21.70 -1.22
CA VAL A 107 -23.25 20.96 0.05
C VAL A 107 -22.00 21.29 0.86
N ILE A 108 -21.04 21.99 0.25
CA ILE A 108 -19.80 22.50 0.84
C ILE A 108 -19.65 23.96 0.42
N ASP A 109 -19.26 24.83 1.34
CA ASP A 109 -18.77 26.16 1.04
C ASP A 109 -17.27 26.10 0.74
N TRP A 110 -16.91 26.32 -0.53
CA TRP A 110 -15.52 26.30 -0.95
C TRP A 110 -14.87 27.69 -0.93
N ASP A 111 -15.66 28.74 -0.74
CA ASP A 111 -15.20 30.12 -0.79
C ASP A 111 -14.93 30.64 0.63
N ASP A 112 -15.77 30.28 1.61
CA ASP A 112 -15.53 30.50 3.04
C ASP A 112 -15.55 29.18 3.82
N LEU A 113 -14.37 28.64 4.09
CA LEU A 113 -14.21 27.34 4.76
C LEU A 113 -14.81 27.34 6.18
N ALA A 114 -14.86 28.48 6.85
CA ALA A 114 -15.39 28.62 8.21
C ALA A 114 -16.93 28.54 8.26
N ASN A 115 -17.61 28.68 7.12
CA ASN A 115 -19.06 28.53 7.01
C ASN A 115 -19.52 27.06 7.00
N ASN A 116 -18.59 26.11 6.94
CA ASN A 116 -18.88 24.68 7.03
C ASN A 116 -18.96 24.21 8.49
N ASP A 117 -19.91 23.34 8.78
CA ASP A 117 -19.99 22.63 10.07
C ASP A 117 -18.99 21.47 10.07
N LEU A 118 -18.10 21.43 11.07
CA LEU A 118 -17.01 20.46 11.17
C LEU A 118 -17.15 19.65 12.46
N ALA A 119 -17.29 18.32 12.34
CA ALA A 119 -17.40 17.44 13.50
C ALA A 119 -16.41 16.26 13.42
N ALA A 120 -15.65 16.06 14.48
CA ALA A 120 -14.84 14.87 14.70
C ALA A 120 -15.61 13.92 15.64
N VAL A 121 -16.14 12.85 15.08
CA VAL A 121 -17.00 11.91 15.80
C VAL A 121 -16.25 10.63 16.07
N ASN A 122 -16.02 10.32 17.34
CA ASN A 122 -15.36 9.09 17.71
C ASN A 122 -16.36 7.97 18.05
N GLN A 123 -15.95 6.71 17.85
CA GLN A 123 -16.73 5.52 18.22
C GLN A 123 -18.12 5.43 17.53
N PHE A 124 -18.23 5.92 16.29
CA PHE A 124 -19.47 5.96 15.52
C PHE A 124 -19.87 4.57 14.98
N SER A 125 -20.84 3.91 15.61
CA SER A 125 -21.25 2.54 15.24
C SER A 125 -22.12 2.52 13.98
N ILE A 126 -21.80 1.70 12.98
CA ILE A 126 -22.52 1.59 11.72
C ILE A 126 -22.97 0.14 11.53
N GLN A 127 -24.27 -0.06 11.30
CA GLN A 127 -24.84 -1.37 11.01
C GLN A 127 -24.76 -1.65 9.51
N GLY A 128 -23.87 -2.57 9.12
CA GLY A 128 -23.81 -3.10 7.76
C GLY A 128 -24.84 -4.20 7.51
N PRO A 129 -24.87 -4.79 6.30
CA PRO A 129 -25.83 -5.83 5.95
C PRO A 129 -25.73 -7.10 6.81
N LYS A 130 -24.53 -7.41 7.32
CA LYS A 130 -24.24 -8.63 8.11
C LYS A 130 -23.59 -8.38 9.46
N LYS A 131 -22.86 -7.27 9.61
CA LYS A 131 -22.05 -6.97 10.79
C LYS A 131 -22.12 -5.48 11.10
N THR A 132 -22.16 -5.17 12.38
CA THR A 132 -21.95 -3.81 12.88
C THR A 132 -20.44 -3.56 13.02
N ARG A 133 -19.99 -2.39 12.58
CA ARG A 133 -18.61 -1.93 12.70
C ARG A 133 -18.56 -0.57 13.31
N ARG A 134 -17.42 -0.21 13.90
CA ARG A 134 -17.23 1.04 14.61
C ARG A 134 -15.83 1.56 14.28
N PRO A 135 -15.71 2.47 13.31
CA PRO A 135 -14.47 3.21 13.09
C PRO A 135 -14.10 4.04 14.32
N ASP A 136 -12.80 4.28 14.52
CA ASP A 136 -12.33 5.00 15.70
C ASP A 136 -12.71 6.48 15.65
N ILE A 137 -12.39 7.18 14.55
CA ILE A 137 -12.81 8.58 14.35
C ILE A 137 -13.30 8.77 12.91
N LEU A 138 -14.45 9.41 12.75
CA LEU A 138 -14.96 9.90 11.46
C LEU A 138 -15.01 11.43 11.49
N LEU A 139 -14.53 12.06 10.42
CA LEU A 139 -14.64 13.50 10.24
C LEU A 139 -15.81 13.81 9.31
N PHE A 140 -16.74 14.60 9.82
CA PHE A 140 -17.92 15.05 9.12
C PHE A 140 -17.79 16.52 8.73
N VAL A 141 -18.07 16.83 7.47
CA VAL A 141 -18.24 18.20 6.98
C VAL A 141 -19.68 18.36 6.54
N ASN A 142 -20.43 19.28 7.14
CA ASN A 142 -21.85 19.49 6.88
C ASN A 142 -22.66 18.17 6.97
N GLY A 143 -22.32 17.30 7.93
CA GLY A 143 -22.96 16.00 8.10
C GLY A 143 -22.53 14.89 7.11
N LEU A 144 -21.57 15.14 6.21
CA LEU A 144 -21.03 14.16 5.27
C LEU A 144 -19.71 13.54 5.79
N PRO A 145 -19.57 12.19 5.88
CA PRO A 145 -18.35 11.55 6.39
C PRO A 145 -17.21 11.61 5.35
N MET A 146 -16.34 12.62 5.48
CA MET A 146 -15.29 12.92 4.49
C MET A 146 -13.91 12.36 4.86
N ALA A 147 -13.64 12.03 6.13
CA ALA A 147 -12.41 11.32 6.49
C ALA A 147 -12.64 10.25 7.57
N LEU A 148 -11.76 9.25 7.59
CA LEU A 148 -11.79 8.15 8.54
C LEU A 148 -10.40 7.94 9.13
N PHE A 149 -10.31 7.81 10.45
CA PHE A 149 -9.10 7.39 11.14
C PHE A 149 -9.34 6.02 11.77
N GLU A 150 -8.40 5.12 11.54
CA GLU A 150 -8.33 3.82 12.19
C GLU A 150 -7.00 3.72 12.92
N LEU A 151 -7.08 3.56 14.23
CA LEU A 151 -5.98 3.75 15.16
C LEU A 151 -5.69 2.43 15.89
N LYS A 152 -4.43 2.19 16.19
CA LYS A 152 -3.95 1.01 16.92
C LYS A 152 -3.20 1.42 18.17
N ARG A 153 -3.42 0.70 19.26
CA ARG A 153 -2.70 0.96 20.51
C ARG A 153 -1.20 0.85 20.26
N THR A 154 -0.49 1.92 20.59
CA THR A 154 0.97 1.96 20.56
C THR A 154 1.52 0.87 21.47
N GLY A 155 2.59 0.21 21.04
CA GLY A 155 3.23 -0.83 21.83
C GLY A 155 2.42 -2.13 21.94
N LYS A 156 1.66 -2.53 20.91
CA LYS A 156 1.12 -3.90 20.79
C LYS A 156 1.60 -4.59 19.51
N ALA A 157 2.13 -5.81 19.62
CA ALA A 157 2.87 -6.49 18.55
C ALA A 157 1.95 -6.86 17.38
N TYR A 158 0.66 -7.04 17.68
CA TYR A 158 -0.38 -7.28 16.69
C TYR A 158 -1.06 -5.99 16.19
N ALA A 159 -0.83 -4.84 16.83
CA ALA A 159 -1.49 -3.57 16.54
C ALA A 159 -0.62 -2.71 15.60
N THR A 160 -0.37 -3.25 14.42
CA THR A 160 0.45 -2.60 13.38
C THR A 160 -0.38 -1.65 12.51
N VAL A 161 0.27 -0.67 11.88
CA VAL A 161 -0.34 0.16 10.83
C VAL A 161 -0.95 -0.69 9.70
N LYS A 162 -0.30 -1.81 9.35
CA LYS A 162 -0.84 -2.77 8.37
C LYS A 162 -2.13 -3.44 8.85
N GLY A 163 -2.25 -3.71 10.15
CA GLY A 163 -3.48 -4.19 10.77
C GLY A 163 -4.61 -3.16 10.70
N ALA A 164 -4.32 -1.88 10.96
CA ALA A 164 -5.28 -0.78 10.76
C ALA A 164 -5.74 -0.68 9.29
N TYR A 165 -4.82 -0.80 8.34
CA TYR A 165 -5.17 -0.86 6.91
C TYR A 165 -6.10 -2.03 6.58
N GLN A 166 -5.81 -3.23 7.07
CA GLN A 166 -6.66 -4.41 6.87
C GLN A 166 -8.06 -4.22 7.48
N GLN A 167 -8.17 -3.49 8.59
CA GLN A 167 -9.43 -3.13 9.21
C GLN A 167 -10.23 -2.13 8.35
N THR A 168 -9.58 -1.13 7.77
CA THR A 168 -10.19 -0.24 6.76
C THR A 168 -10.69 -1.03 5.54
N GLN A 169 -9.94 -2.01 5.05
CA GLN A 169 -10.41 -2.89 3.97
C GLN A 169 -11.61 -3.77 4.40
N THR A 170 -11.64 -4.19 5.67
CA THR A 170 -12.79 -4.91 6.24
C THR A 170 -14.03 -4.00 6.29
N TYR A 171 -13.87 -2.73 6.65
CA TYR A 171 -14.96 -1.76 6.61
C TYR A 171 -15.48 -1.55 5.20
N ARG A 172 -14.59 -1.43 4.20
CA ARG A 172 -14.98 -1.31 2.79
C ARG A 172 -15.90 -2.44 2.35
N SER A 173 -15.68 -3.66 2.85
CA SER A 173 -16.54 -4.81 2.56
C SER A 173 -17.83 -4.84 3.38
N GLN A 174 -17.78 -4.48 4.67
CA GLN A 174 -18.87 -4.77 5.61
C GLN A 174 -19.78 -3.57 5.89
N ILE A 175 -19.26 -2.35 5.80
CA ILE A 175 -19.97 -1.08 5.96
C ILE A 175 -19.57 -0.10 4.83
N PRO A 176 -19.71 -0.49 3.54
CA PRO A 176 -19.25 0.32 2.40
C PRO A 176 -19.83 1.75 2.40
N ASP A 177 -21.02 1.94 2.95
CA ASP A 177 -21.75 3.21 2.95
C ASP A 177 -21.01 4.37 3.65
N VAL A 178 -20.05 4.09 4.53
CA VAL A 178 -19.20 5.12 5.16
C VAL A 178 -18.22 5.73 4.17
N PHE A 179 -17.84 4.99 3.11
CA PHE A 179 -16.89 5.45 2.11
C PHE A 179 -17.53 6.17 0.93
N LYS A 180 -18.85 6.32 0.89
CA LYS A 180 -19.54 7.09 -0.15
C LYS A 180 -19.02 8.53 -0.23
N TRP A 181 -18.82 9.19 0.91
CA TRP A 181 -18.34 10.58 0.93
C TRP A 181 -16.86 10.71 1.31
N ASN A 182 -16.20 9.60 1.62
CA ASN A 182 -14.82 9.59 2.10
C ASN A 182 -13.84 10.12 1.04
N GLN A 183 -13.07 11.14 1.42
CA GLN A 183 -12.01 11.72 0.62
C GLN A 183 -10.65 11.10 0.96
N VAL A 184 -10.35 10.88 2.23
CA VAL A 184 -9.12 10.23 2.67
C VAL A 184 -9.34 9.37 3.90
N SER A 185 -8.53 8.32 4.05
CA SER A 185 -8.48 7.50 5.25
C SER A 185 -7.07 7.53 5.85
N VAL A 186 -6.98 7.47 7.17
CA VAL A 186 -5.74 7.50 7.96
C VAL A 186 -5.64 6.21 8.77
N VAL A 187 -4.44 5.62 8.78
CA VAL A 187 -4.11 4.46 9.60
C VAL A 187 -2.88 4.76 10.44
N SER A 188 -2.90 4.43 11.72
CA SER A 188 -1.78 4.73 12.63
C SER A 188 -1.71 3.81 13.83
N ASP A 189 -0.50 3.61 14.35
CA ASP A 189 -0.22 3.00 15.66
C ASP A 189 0.31 4.02 16.69
N GLY A 190 0.21 5.31 16.36
CA GLY A 190 0.73 6.43 17.15
C GLY A 190 2.10 6.94 16.67
N VAL A 191 3.04 6.04 16.37
CA VAL A 191 4.39 6.43 15.92
C VAL A 191 4.42 6.59 14.41
N GLU A 192 3.88 5.61 13.69
CA GLU A 192 3.70 5.65 12.25
C GLU A 192 2.26 6.06 11.91
N ALA A 193 2.11 6.88 10.87
CA ALA A 193 0.80 7.29 10.37
C ALA A 193 0.85 7.42 8.85
N LEU A 194 -0.08 6.76 8.18
CA LEU A 194 -0.20 6.77 6.72
C LEU A 194 -1.60 7.24 6.33
N ALA A 195 -1.67 8.00 5.25
CA ALA A 195 -2.92 8.38 4.59
C ALA A 195 -3.03 7.74 3.21
N GLY A 196 -4.26 7.45 2.79
CA GLY A 196 -4.54 6.90 1.47
C GLY A 196 -6.03 6.91 1.14
N SER A 197 -6.35 6.60 -0.11
CA SER A 197 -7.73 6.29 -0.50
C SER A 197 -8.15 4.94 0.07
N PHE A 198 -9.39 4.80 0.52
CA PHE A 198 -9.95 3.53 0.98
C PHE A 198 -9.86 2.41 -0.07
N SER A 199 -9.84 2.78 -1.36
CA SER A 199 -9.75 1.84 -2.50
C SER A 199 -8.32 1.49 -2.90
N ALA A 200 -7.31 2.15 -2.31
CA ALA A 200 -5.92 2.00 -2.73
C ALA A 200 -5.24 0.76 -2.11
N PRO A 201 -4.41 0.04 -2.88
CA PRO A 201 -3.55 -1.01 -2.32
C PRO A 201 -2.51 -0.42 -1.35
N TRP A 202 -1.99 -1.26 -0.47
CA TRP A 202 -1.08 -0.89 0.63
C TRP A 202 0.09 0.01 0.20
N ASN A 203 0.73 -0.27 -0.94
CA ASN A 203 1.89 0.48 -1.45
C ASN A 203 1.60 1.93 -1.87
N HIS A 204 0.32 2.34 -1.89
CA HIS A 204 -0.09 3.71 -2.18
C HIS A 204 -0.49 4.50 -0.92
N TRP A 205 -0.40 3.90 0.26
CA TRP A 205 -0.54 4.62 1.53
C TRP A 205 0.80 5.24 1.91
N ALA A 206 0.79 6.52 2.26
CA ALA A 206 2.02 7.29 2.48
C ALA A 206 1.90 8.19 3.71
N ALA A 207 3.04 8.43 4.36
CA ALA A 207 3.11 9.36 5.47
C ALA A 207 3.00 10.81 4.99
N TRP A 208 2.47 11.67 5.86
CA TRP A 208 2.48 13.12 5.68
C TRP A 208 3.58 13.71 6.57
N LYS A 209 4.64 14.27 5.96
CA LYS A 209 5.92 14.53 6.65
C LYS A 209 6.17 15.98 7.05
N THR A 210 5.24 16.88 6.76
CA THR A 210 5.39 18.32 7.02
C THR A 210 4.06 18.97 7.35
N ILE A 211 4.08 19.97 8.23
CA ILE A 211 2.90 20.74 8.62
C ILE A 211 2.72 21.99 7.73
N ASP A 212 3.84 22.53 7.24
CA ASP A 212 3.91 23.83 6.58
C ASP A 212 4.43 23.77 5.12
N GLY A 213 4.89 22.61 4.66
CA GLY A 213 5.46 22.43 3.32
C GLY A 213 6.94 22.76 3.20
N HIS A 214 7.59 23.14 4.32
CA HIS A 214 8.99 23.55 4.36
C HIS A 214 9.80 22.72 5.37
N THR A 215 9.26 22.54 6.57
CA THR A 215 9.90 21.82 7.67
C THR A 215 9.56 20.33 7.58
N ARG A 216 10.57 19.51 7.23
CA ARG A 216 10.49 18.05 7.26
C ARG A 216 10.81 17.54 8.66
N ASP A 217 10.09 16.51 9.12
CA ASP A 217 10.24 15.95 10.47
C ASP A 217 10.22 17.05 11.55
N PRO A 218 9.11 17.81 11.65
CA PRO A 218 9.00 18.92 12.59
C PRO A 218 9.28 18.45 14.03
N ARG A 219 9.84 19.38 14.79
CA ARG A 219 10.26 19.18 16.18
C ARG A 219 9.30 19.93 17.09
N ASP A 220 8.96 19.36 18.23
CA ASP A 220 8.12 20.02 19.22
C ASP A 220 8.86 21.18 19.91
N ARG A 221 8.21 21.80 20.91
CA ARG A 221 8.78 22.94 21.64
C ARG A 221 10.06 22.61 22.41
N ASP A 222 10.27 21.34 22.74
CA ASP A 222 11.42 20.84 23.48
C ASP A 222 12.51 20.28 22.55
N GLY A 223 12.31 20.36 21.23
CA GLY A 223 13.27 19.87 20.22
C GLY A 223 13.19 18.36 19.97
N LEU A 224 12.17 17.68 20.47
CA LEU A 224 11.94 16.25 20.21
C LEU A 224 11.26 16.06 18.86
N LYS A 225 11.51 14.92 18.21
CA LYS A 225 10.88 14.60 16.92
C LYS A 225 9.38 14.37 17.15
N MET A 226 8.54 15.09 16.41
CA MET A 226 7.09 14.86 16.50
C MET A 226 6.70 13.48 15.94
N PRO A 227 5.78 12.75 16.60
CA PRO A 227 5.22 11.51 16.06
C PRO A 227 4.46 11.75 14.75
N GLN A 228 4.47 10.77 13.83
CA GLN A 228 3.90 10.97 12.49
C GLN A 228 2.39 11.25 12.51
N ILE A 229 1.66 10.72 13.51
CA ILE A 229 0.22 11.00 13.65
C ILE A 229 -0.05 12.48 13.93
N GLU A 230 0.81 13.15 14.71
CA GLU A 230 0.67 14.57 14.99
C GLU A 230 0.99 15.39 13.75
N VAL A 231 2.10 15.09 13.07
CA VAL A 231 2.51 15.77 11.82
C VAL A 231 1.43 15.64 10.76
N LEU A 232 0.87 14.44 10.59
CA LEU A 232 -0.20 14.16 9.63
C LEU A 232 -1.48 14.89 10.01
N THR A 233 -1.89 14.84 11.27
CA THR A 233 -3.13 15.51 11.71
C THR A 233 -3.02 17.03 11.55
N ARG A 234 -1.94 17.63 12.07
CA ARG A 234 -1.70 19.08 11.99
C ARG A 234 -1.45 19.58 10.57
N GLY A 235 -0.81 18.79 9.72
CA GLY A 235 -0.51 19.17 8.35
C GLY A 235 -1.68 18.95 7.40
N MET A 236 -2.21 17.72 7.35
CA MET A 236 -3.20 17.31 6.36
C MET A 236 -4.63 17.78 6.68
N PHE A 237 -4.98 17.90 7.97
CA PHE A 237 -6.33 18.25 8.43
C PHE A 237 -6.48 19.72 8.85
N ARG A 238 -5.47 20.54 8.57
CA ARG A 238 -5.63 22.00 8.55
C ARG A 238 -6.68 22.36 7.49
N LEU A 239 -7.60 23.26 7.78
CA LEU A 239 -8.80 23.46 6.95
C LEU A 239 -8.47 23.82 5.50
N ASP A 240 -7.54 24.76 5.28
CA ASP A 240 -7.07 25.11 3.94
C ASP A 240 -6.51 23.88 3.20
N VAL A 241 -5.68 23.07 3.87
CA VAL A 241 -5.05 21.89 3.27
C VAL A 241 -6.07 20.78 2.98
N PHE A 242 -6.93 20.47 3.93
CA PHE A 242 -7.91 19.39 3.80
C PHE A 242 -8.92 19.67 2.69
N PHE A 243 -9.47 20.90 2.64
CA PHE A 243 -10.44 21.28 1.62
C PHE A 243 -9.77 21.39 0.24
N ASP A 244 -8.56 21.94 0.14
CA ASP A 244 -7.79 21.96 -1.11
C ASP A 244 -7.52 20.52 -1.58
N LEU A 245 -7.10 19.63 -0.67
CA LEU A 245 -6.91 18.21 -0.96
C LEU A 245 -8.17 17.56 -1.53
N CYS A 246 -9.33 17.80 -0.91
CA CYS A 246 -10.61 17.24 -1.33
C CYS A 246 -11.10 17.80 -2.67
N ARG A 247 -10.76 19.05 -3.01
CA ARG A 247 -11.26 19.75 -4.20
C ARG A 247 -10.36 19.57 -5.42
N HIS A 248 -9.05 19.62 -5.23
CA HIS A 248 -8.07 19.78 -6.31
C HIS A 248 -7.07 18.63 -6.42
N PHE A 249 -6.90 17.82 -5.36
CA PHE A 249 -5.86 16.78 -5.29
C PHE A 249 -6.40 15.35 -5.22
N VAL A 250 -7.57 15.15 -5.82
CA VAL A 250 -8.17 13.82 -6.05
C VAL A 250 -8.27 13.55 -7.54
N ALA A 251 -7.72 12.42 -7.97
CA ALA A 251 -7.85 11.93 -9.34
C ALA A 251 -8.60 10.60 -9.36
N THR A 252 -9.64 10.51 -10.19
CA THR A 252 -10.48 9.32 -10.30
C THR A 252 -10.36 8.73 -11.70
N PHE A 253 -10.22 7.41 -11.79
CA PHE A 253 -10.02 6.69 -13.06
C PHE A 253 -10.94 5.47 -13.13
N GLY A 254 -11.19 4.98 -14.34
CA GLY A 254 -11.89 3.70 -14.58
C GLY A 254 -13.39 3.75 -14.28
N GLU A 255 -14.11 2.67 -14.61
CA GLU A 255 -15.57 2.59 -14.49
C GLU A 255 -16.05 1.44 -13.61
N GLY A 256 -17.21 1.61 -12.98
CA GLY A 256 -17.85 0.59 -12.14
C GLY A 256 -16.96 0.15 -10.98
N ILE A 257 -16.78 -1.17 -10.83
CA ILE A 257 -15.93 -1.77 -9.79
C ILE A 257 -14.42 -1.54 -10.02
N LYS A 258 -14.03 -1.20 -11.26
CA LYS A 258 -12.64 -0.84 -11.59
C LYS A 258 -12.36 0.64 -11.34
N THR A 259 -13.34 1.41 -10.86
CA THR A 259 -13.11 2.79 -10.46
C THR A 259 -12.09 2.83 -9.33
N ARG A 260 -11.02 3.60 -9.54
CA ARG A 260 -9.94 3.79 -8.58
C ARG A 260 -9.77 5.27 -8.31
N LYS A 261 -9.46 5.60 -7.07
CA LYS A 261 -9.19 6.96 -6.62
C LYS A 261 -7.77 7.10 -6.10
N ALA A 262 -7.07 8.11 -6.58
CA ALA A 262 -5.77 8.53 -6.09
C ALA A 262 -5.90 9.87 -5.35
N VAL A 263 -5.18 10.01 -4.25
CA VAL A 263 -5.06 11.23 -3.45
C VAL A 263 -3.60 11.66 -3.47
N ALA A 264 -3.33 12.96 -3.59
CA ALA A 264 -1.96 13.45 -3.61
C ALA A 264 -1.18 13.07 -2.34
N LYS A 265 0.10 12.74 -2.52
CA LYS A 265 1.07 12.64 -1.43
C LYS A 265 1.55 14.03 -1.03
N TYR A 266 2.17 14.14 0.14
CA TYR A 266 2.58 15.44 0.69
C TYR A 266 3.51 16.22 -0.26
N HIS A 267 4.51 15.55 -0.88
CA HIS A 267 5.45 16.20 -1.80
C HIS A 267 4.75 16.77 -3.03
N GLN A 268 3.75 16.05 -3.57
CA GLN A 268 2.96 16.50 -4.72
C GLN A 268 2.08 17.70 -4.35
N TYR A 269 1.42 17.65 -3.18
CA TYR A 269 0.58 18.76 -2.72
C TYR A 269 1.39 20.06 -2.61
N TRP A 270 2.50 20.03 -1.87
CA TRP A 270 3.29 21.23 -1.63
C TRP A 270 4.01 21.74 -2.89
N ALA A 271 4.54 20.85 -3.72
CA ALA A 271 5.18 21.25 -4.98
C ALA A 271 4.19 21.90 -5.95
N VAL A 272 2.97 21.35 -6.07
CA VAL A 272 1.92 21.94 -6.93
C VAL A 272 1.46 23.31 -6.42
N LYS A 273 1.31 23.50 -5.10
CA LYS A 273 0.98 24.82 -4.53
C LYS A 273 2.03 25.86 -4.92
N LYS A 274 3.30 25.56 -4.64
CA LYS A 274 4.42 26.44 -5.00
C LYS A 274 4.48 26.70 -6.51
N ALA A 275 4.26 25.66 -7.32
CA ALA A 275 4.27 25.77 -8.77
C ALA A 275 3.18 26.70 -9.31
N VAL A 276 1.96 26.64 -8.77
CA VAL A 276 0.87 27.55 -9.16
C VAL A 276 1.18 28.98 -8.72
N ASP A 277 1.66 29.19 -7.49
CA ASP A 277 2.03 30.53 -7.00
C ASP A 277 3.11 31.17 -7.88
N HIS A 278 4.14 30.40 -8.23
CA HIS A 278 5.19 30.81 -9.16
C HIS A 278 4.66 31.09 -10.57
N THR A 279 3.72 30.29 -11.06
CA THR A 279 3.12 30.48 -12.38
C THR A 279 2.31 31.78 -12.44
N VAL A 280 1.52 32.07 -11.40
CA VAL A 280 0.78 33.33 -11.30
C VAL A 280 1.74 34.52 -11.30
N ALA A 281 2.83 34.45 -10.55
CA ALA A 281 3.86 35.49 -10.56
C ALA A 281 4.55 35.63 -11.93
N ALA A 282 4.81 34.52 -12.63
CA ALA A 282 5.45 34.52 -13.94
C ALA A 282 4.57 35.16 -15.04
N VAL A 283 3.25 35.01 -14.97
CA VAL A 283 2.31 35.64 -15.92
C VAL A 283 2.37 37.16 -15.84
N GLU A 284 2.61 37.72 -14.66
CA GLU A 284 2.81 39.16 -14.44
C GLU A 284 4.26 39.62 -14.67
N GLY A 285 5.21 38.68 -14.69
CA GLY A 285 6.65 38.90 -14.75
C GLY A 285 7.27 38.58 -16.11
N ASP A 286 8.32 37.76 -16.08
CA ASP A 286 9.17 37.43 -17.23
C ASP A 286 8.77 36.10 -17.93
N GLY A 287 7.64 35.50 -17.53
CA GLY A 287 7.16 34.23 -18.07
C GLY A 287 7.97 33.00 -17.64
N ARG A 288 8.83 33.10 -16.62
CA ARG A 288 9.62 31.98 -16.08
C ARG A 288 9.04 31.51 -14.75
N ALA A 289 8.26 30.43 -14.77
CA ALA A 289 7.62 29.91 -13.55
C ALA A 289 8.58 29.07 -12.70
N GLY A 290 9.50 28.35 -13.32
CA GLY A 290 10.54 27.56 -12.66
C GLY A 290 10.49 26.08 -13.00
N VAL A 291 11.26 25.29 -12.26
CA VAL A 291 11.41 23.84 -12.48
C VAL A 291 11.04 23.05 -11.24
N VAL A 292 10.16 22.05 -11.38
CA VAL A 292 9.89 21.03 -10.36
C VAL A 292 10.73 19.79 -10.67
N TRP A 293 11.70 19.49 -9.79
CA TRP A 293 12.54 18.30 -9.93
C TRP A 293 12.13 17.22 -8.93
N HIS A 294 11.37 16.26 -9.42
CA HIS A 294 10.86 15.15 -8.62
C HIS A 294 11.29 13.84 -9.25
N THR A 295 11.99 12.99 -8.49
CA THR A 295 12.63 11.79 -9.04
C THR A 295 11.68 10.86 -9.80
N GLN A 296 12.19 10.15 -10.80
CA GLN A 296 11.42 9.16 -11.55
C GLN A 296 10.93 8.06 -10.60
N GLY A 297 9.62 7.87 -10.52
CA GLY A 297 9.07 7.09 -9.40
C GLY A 297 8.01 7.81 -8.59
N SER A 298 8.17 9.13 -8.45
CA SER A 298 7.50 9.93 -7.42
C SER A 298 6.01 10.19 -7.66
N GLY A 299 5.54 9.98 -8.89
CA GLY A 299 4.18 10.34 -9.31
C GLY A 299 4.06 11.65 -10.10
N LYS A 300 5.13 12.13 -10.75
CA LYS A 300 5.15 13.34 -11.59
C LYS A 300 3.94 13.50 -12.53
N SER A 301 3.53 12.46 -13.25
CA SER A 301 2.41 12.56 -14.20
C SER A 301 1.11 12.97 -13.50
N LEU A 302 0.87 12.43 -12.31
CA LEU A 302 -0.30 12.77 -11.49
C LEU A 302 -0.17 14.17 -10.90
N GLU A 303 1.04 14.55 -10.48
CA GLU A 303 1.38 15.90 -10.04
C GLU A 303 1.10 16.96 -11.12
N MET A 304 1.48 16.71 -12.38
CA MET A 304 1.16 17.58 -13.51
C MET A 304 -0.35 17.71 -13.75
N ALA A 305 -1.12 16.65 -13.51
CA ALA A 305 -2.59 16.72 -13.61
C ALA A 305 -3.20 17.58 -12.49
N PHE A 306 -2.69 17.45 -11.24
CA PHE A 306 -3.09 18.31 -10.13
C PHE A 306 -2.72 19.78 -10.38
N TYR A 307 -1.49 20.03 -10.85
CA TYR A 307 -1.06 21.36 -11.26
C TYR A 307 -1.98 21.95 -12.33
N THR A 308 -2.28 21.18 -13.38
CA THR A 308 -3.19 21.62 -14.44
C THR A 308 -4.58 21.96 -13.90
N GLY A 309 -5.13 21.11 -13.02
CA GLY A 309 -6.44 21.36 -12.42
C GLY A 309 -6.47 22.62 -11.55
N LEU A 310 -5.43 22.81 -10.73
CA LEU A 310 -5.33 23.94 -9.81
C LEU A 310 -5.03 25.26 -10.54
N VAL A 311 -4.06 25.29 -11.47
CA VAL A 311 -3.73 26.51 -12.23
C VAL A 311 -4.89 26.98 -13.09
N MET A 312 -5.69 26.04 -13.63
CA MET A 312 -6.89 26.37 -14.39
C MET A 312 -8.02 26.95 -13.53
N SER A 313 -8.05 26.57 -12.25
CA SER A 313 -9.05 27.04 -11.28
C SER A 313 -8.62 28.31 -10.55
N ALA A 314 -7.37 28.73 -10.70
CA ALA A 314 -6.83 29.93 -10.05
C ALA A 314 -7.48 31.19 -10.65
N PRO A 315 -8.16 32.04 -9.85
CA PRO A 315 -8.85 33.23 -10.37
C PRO A 315 -7.93 34.18 -11.12
N ALA A 316 -6.68 34.35 -10.66
CA ALA A 316 -5.67 35.20 -11.28
C ALA A 316 -5.26 34.75 -12.69
N MET A 317 -5.54 33.51 -13.09
CA MET A 317 -5.18 32.97 -14.40
C MET A 317 -6.28 33.13 -15.45
N GLU A 318 -7.48 33.58 -15.06
CA GLU A 318 -8.62 33.84 -15.97
C GLU A 318 -8.92 32.68 -16.95
N ASN A 319 -9.02 31.44 -16.44
CA ASN A 319 -9.20 30.21 -17.24
C ASN A 319 -8.13 30.07 -18.36
N PRO A 320 -6.87 29.77 -17.98
CA PRO A 320 -5.73 29.74 -18.89
C PRO A 320 -5.82 28.60 -19.90
N THR A 321 -5.05 28.72 -20.98
CA THR A 321 -4.74 27.58 -21.86
C THR A 321 -3.47 26.91 -21.37
N VAL A 322 -3.52 25.62 -21.05
CA VAL A 322 -2.35 24.81 -20.70
C VAL A 322 -1.91 24.01 -21.94
N VAL A 323 -0.67 24.23 -22.37
CA VAL A 323 -0.02 23.48 -23.46
C VAL A 323 0.99 22.53 -22.82
N VAL A 324 0.70 21.23 -22.89
CA VAL A 324 1.61 20.19 -22.41
C VAL A 324 2.55 19.81 -23.54
N LEU A 325 3.83 20.12 -23.37
CA LEU A 325 4.90 19.80 -24.32
C LEU A 325 5.67 18.57 -23.87
N THR A 326 5.77 17.61 -24.78
CA THR A 326 6.60 16.42 -24.62
C THR A 326 7.59 16.30 -25.77
N ASP A 327 8.73 15.65 -25.51
CA ASP A 327 9.79 15.50 -26.53
C ASP A 327 9.45 14.44 -27.59
N ARG A 328 8.66 13.40 -27.24
CA ARG A 328 8.38 12.26 -28.13
C ARG A 328 6.90 11.89 -28.12
N ASN A 329 6.40 11.44 -29.27
CA ASN A 329 5.02 10.96 -29.44
C ASN A 329 4.66 9.85 -28.44
N ASP A 330 5.57 8.92 -28.13
CA ASP A 330 5.28 7.84 -27.18
C ASP A 330 5.10 8.35 -25.73
N LEU A 331 5.84 9.40 -25.36
CA LEU A 331 5.72 10.04 -24.04
C LEU A 331 4.45 10.90 -23.98
N ASP A 332 4.15 11.60 -25.07
CA ASP A 332 2.90 12.33 -25.28
C ASP A 332 1.69 11.42 -25.08
N ASP A 333 1.67 10.30 -25.83
CA ASP A 333 0.64 9.27 -25.76
C ASP A 333 0.50 8.72 -24.35
N GLN A 334 1.62 8.47 -23.66
CA GLN A 334 1.55 7.90 -22.32
C GLN A 334 1.00 8.89 -21.28
N LEU A 335 1.51 10.11 -21.23
CA LEU A 335 1.05 11.11 -20.28
C LEU A 335 -0.43 11.46 -20.54
N TYR A 336 -0.80 11.57 -21.82
CA TYR A 336 -2.17 11.78 -22.25
C TYR A 336 -3.07 10.59 -21.89
N ASP A 337 -2.81 9.40 -22.43
CA ASP A 337 -3.70 8.23 -22.33
C ASP A 337 -3.79 7.67 -20.90
N ASP A 338 -2.66 7.59 -20.17
CA ASP A 338 -2.64 6.91 -18.87
C ASP A 338 -3.07 7.80 -17.70
N THR A 339 -2.91 9.13 -17.83
CA THR A 339 -3.18 10.08 -16.73
C THR A 339 -4.23 11.12 -17.08
N PHE A 340 -4.03 11.93 -18.12
CA PHE A 340 -4.91 13.08 -18.37
C PHE A 340 -6.27 12.67 -18.97
N ALA A 341 -6.27 11.91 -20.06
CA ALA A 341 -7.48 11.47 -20.73
C ALA A 341 -8.22 10.34 -19.97
N SER A 342 -7.51 9.57 -19.15
CA SER A 342 -8.09 8.53 -18.30
C SER A 342 -8.72 9.09 -17.01
N SER A 343 -8.33 10.29 -16.58
CA SER A 343 -8.91 10.98 -15.45
C SER A 343 -10.36 11.34 -15.76
N LYS A 344 -11.25 11.10 -14.80
CA LYS A 344 -12.65 11.46 -14.96
C LYS A 344 -12.80 12.99 -14.95
N PRO A 345 -13.69 13.56 -15.80
CA PRO A 345 -13.90 15.00 -15.86
C PRO A 345 -14.25 15.59 -14.48
N GLY A 346 -13.54 16.65 -14.08
CA GLY A 346 -13.65 17.28 -12.76
C GLY A 346 -12.74 16.69 -11.68
N SER A 347 -11.93 15.67 -11.98
CA SER A 347 -11.05 15.00 -11.02
C SER A 347 -9.71 14.57 -11.65
N PRO A 348 -8.67 15.42 -11.62
CA PRO A 348 -8.66 16.82 -11.15
C PRO A 348 -8.93 17.83 -12.27
N LEU A 349 -9.02 17.37 -13.52
CA LEU A 349 -9.03 18.25 -14.70
C LEU A 349 -10.43 18.85 -14.94
N PRO A 350 -10.59 20.19 -15.02
CA PRO A 350 -11.88 20.84 -15.26
C PRO A 350 -12.51 20.53 -16.62
N GLN A 351 -11.67 20.18 -17.60
CA GLN A 351 -12.09 19.88 -18.97
C GLN A 351 -11.24 18.75 -19.54
N ALA A 352 -11.73 18.11 -20.61
CA ALA A 352 -11.01 17.04 -21.28
C ALA A 352 -9.76 17.59 -22.01
N PRO A 353 -8.63 16.87 -21.94
CA PRO A 353 -7.46 17.19 -22.75
C PRO A 353 -7.70 16.87 -24.23
N VAL A 354 -6.96 17.55 -25.11
CA VAL A 354 -6.97 17.31 -26.56
C VAL A 354 -5.54 17.13 -27.05
N GLN A 355 -5.28 16.07 -27.80
CA GLN A 355 -3.98 15.82 -28.42
C GLN A 355 -3.95 16.39 -29.85
N ALA A 356 -2.92 17.16 -30.18
CA ALA A 356 -2.75 17.71 -31.52
C ALA A 356 -2.18 16.67 -32.48
N ASP A 357 -2.94 16.21 -33.48
CA ASP A 357 -2.50 15.15 -34.41
C ASP A 357 -1.45 15.61 -35.43
N SER A 358 -1.49 16.89 -35.82
CA SER A 358 -0.65 17.45 -36.88
C SER A 358 -0.26 18.90 -36.61
N ARG A 359 0.67 19.42 -37.39
CA ARG A 359 1.07 20.84 -37.33
C ARG A 359 -0.10 21.78 -37.60
N ASP A 360 -0.99 21.42 -38.53
CA ASP A 360 -2.16 22.23 -38.87
C ASP A 360 -3.24 22.13 -37.80
N HIS A 361 -3.43 20.95 -37.21
CA HIS A 361 -4.34 20.76 -36.08
C HIS A 361 -3.87 21.58 -34.86
N LEU A 362 -2.57 21.58 -34.55
CA LEU A 362 -1.99 22.42 -33.49
C LEU A 362 -2.30 23.92 -33.71
N LYS A 363 -2.10 24.41 -34.94
CA LYS A 363 -2.43 25.81 -35.28
C LYS A 363 -3.92 26.10 -35.06
N GLN A 364 -4.80 25.20 -35.48
CA GLN A 364 -6.25 25.35 -35.27
C GLN A 364 -6.63 25.34 -33.78
N LEU A 365 -5.97 24.53 -32.96
CA LEU A 365 -6.26 24.45 -31.52
C LEU A 365 -5.83 25.71 -30.77
N LEU A 366 -4.76 26.40 -31.20
CA LEU A 366 -4.20 27.57 -30.52
C LEU A 366 -4.68 28.90 -31.12
N SER A 367 -4.80 29.01 -32.44
CA SER A 367 -5.17 30.25 -33.10
C SER A 367 -6.64 30.60 -32.87
N GLY A 368 -6.90 31.82 -32.39
CA GLY A 368 -8.26 32.32 -32.15
C GLY A 368 -8.93 31.78 -30.88
N ARG A 369 -8.21 31.03 -30.03
CA ARG A 369 -8.73 30.53 -28.75
C ARG A 369 -8.75 31.64 -27.70
N GLU A 370 -9.94 32.02 -27.25
CA GLU A 370 -10.14 33.13 -26.32
C GLU A 370 -9.92 32.76 -24.84
N SER A 371 -10.28 31.54 -24.42
CA SER A 371 -10.08 31.06 -23.04
C SER A 371 -10.03 29.54 -22.98
N GLY A 372 -9.41 28.99 -21.92
CA GLY A 372 -9.37 27.57 -21.60
C GLY A 372 -8.69 26.67 -22.64
N GLY A 373 -8.02 25.62 -22.20
CA GLY A 373 -7.59 24.52 -23.08
C GLY A 373 -6.59 23.63 -22.36
N ILE A 374 -6.64 22.32 -22.58
CA ILE A 374 -5.53 21.43 -22.22
C ILE A 374 -5.10 20.76 -23.51
N ILE A 375 -3.97 21.21 -24.06
CA ILE A 375 -3.51 20.82 -25.40
C ILE A 375 -2.20 20.06 -25.27
N PHE A 376 -2.21 18.80 -25.68
CA PHE A 376 -1.02 17.96 -25.78
C PHE A 376 -0.40 18.07 -27.16
N THR A 377 0.91 18.30 -27.20
CA THR A 377 1.64 18.38 -28.46
C THR A 377 3.11 18.07 -28.24
N THR A 378 3.79 17.66 -29.31
CA THR A 378 5.24 17.51 -29.29
C THR A 378 5.93 18.75 -29.84
N ILE A 379 7.18 18.97 -29.46
CA ILE A 379 7.97 20.11 -29.94
C ILE A 379 8.11 20.14 -31.47
N GLN A 380 8.19 18.98 -32.13
CA GLN A 380 8.35 18.88 -33.59
C GLN A 380 7.13 19.40 -34.37
N LYS A 381 5.98 19.55 -33.72
CA LYS A 381 4.77 20.13 -34.32
C LYS A 381 4.87 21.66 -34.44
N PHE A 382 5.79 22.32 -33.74
CA PHE A 382 6.16 23.73 -33.92
C PHE A 382 7.19 23.93 -35.05
N GLY A 383 7.19 23.06 -36.07
CA GLY A 383 8.10 23.14 -37.21
C GLY A 383 7.56 23.95 -38.38
N LEU A 384 8.46 24.65 -39.06
CA LEU A 384 8.16 25.28 -40.36
C LEU A 384 7.96 24.22 -41.45
N THR A 385 7.12 24.52 -42.43
CA THR A 385 7.03 23.71 -43.65
C THR A 385 8.30 23.89 -44.49
N LYS A 386 8.61 22.93 -45.37
CA LYS A 386 9.75 23.06 -46.29
C LYS A 386 9.69 24.37 -47.10
N ALA A 387 8.50 24.72 -47.58
CA ALA A 387 8.27 25.96 -48.31
C ALA A 387 8.53 27.21 -47.46
N ASP A 388 8.14 27.21 -46.17
CA ASP A 388 8.40 28.35 -45.27
C ASP A 388 9.89 28.48 -44.94
N ARG A 389 10.59 27.34 -44.80
CA ARG A 389 12.04 27.28 -44.56
C ARG A 389 12.82 27.82 -45.77
N GLU A 390 12.46 27.39 -46.97
CA GLU A 390 13.05 27.88 -48.24
C GLU A 390 12.74 29.36 -48.49
N ALA A 391 11.56 29.84 -48.05
CA ALA A 391 11.17 31.25 -48.15
C ALA A 391 11.72 32.14 -47.02
N GLY A 392 12.48 31.60 -46.06
CA GLY A 392 13.04 32.34 -44.93
C GLY A 392 11.98 32.93 -43.98
N ARG A 393 10.78 32.34 -43.90
CA ARG A 393 9.70 32.82 -43.04
C ARG A 393 9.92 32.36 -41.59
N LYS A 394 9.55 33.22 -40.63
CA LYS A 394 9.50 32.86 -39.21
C LYS A 394 8.22 32.08 -38.89
N PHE A 395 8.21 31.38 -37.76
CA PHE A 395 7.00 30.71 -37.29
C PHE A 395 5.95 31.77 -36.91
N PRO A 396 4.68 31.62 -37.34
CA PRO A 396 3.66 32.62 -37.06
C PRO A 396 3.26 32.63 -35.59
N THR A 397 2.98 33.82 -35.06
CA THR A 397 2.32 33.96 -33.75
C THR A 397 0.93 33.34 -33.81
N LEU A 398 0.68 32.34 -32.96
CA LEU A 398 -0.60 31.64 -32.88
C LEU A 398 -1.52 32.30 -31.87
N SER A 399 -0.99 32.77 -30.74
CA SER A 399 -1.74 33.50 -29.72
C SER A 399 -0.86 34.48 -28.95
N PRO A 400 -1.26 35.75 -28.80
CA PRO A 400 -0.52 36.74 -28.00
C PRO A 400 -0.97 36.78 -26.53
N ARG A 401 -1.83 35.87 -26.08
CA ARG A 401 -2.36 35.86 -24.70
C ARG A 401 -1.24 35.62 -23.68
N ASN A 402 -1.32 36.30 -22.53
CA ASN A 402 -0.42 36.11 -21.39
C ASN A 402 -0.84 34.92 -20.51
N ASN A 403 -2.13 34.60 -20.43
CA ASN A 403 -2.66 33.46 -19.69
C ASN A 403 -2.58 32.14 -20.48
N ILE A 404 -1.41 31.87 -21.06
CA ILE A 404 -1.05 30.58 -21.64
C ILE A 404 0.12 30.02 -20.83
N VAL A 405 -0.02 28.80 -20.35
CA VAL A 405 1.00 28.08 -19.60
C VAL A 405 1.54 26.96 -20.47
N VAL A 406 2.83 27.00 -20.77
CA VAL A 406 3.56 25.93 -21.45
C VAL A 406 4.22 25.07 -20.38
N MET A 407 3.65 23.88 -20.16
CA MET A 407 4.15 22.89 -19.22
C MET A 407 4.98 21.84 -19.96
N VAL A 408 6.25 21.72 -19.60
CA VAL A 408 7.21 20.85 -20.28
C VAL A 408 7.53 19.63 -19.42
N ASP A 409 7.34 18.42 -19.94
CA ASP A 409 7.84 17.19 -19.32
C ASP A 409 9.27 16.87 -19.77
N GLU A 410 10.08 16.37 -18.84
CA GLU A 410 11.52 16.11 -18.98
C GLU A 410 12.30 17.35 -19.45
N ALA A 411 12.10 18.47 -18.74
CA ALA A 411 12.68 19.78 -19.03
C ALA A 411 14.23 19.87 -18.98
N HIS A 412 14.93 18.79 -18.62
CA HIS A 412 16.40 18.72 -18.55
C HIS A 412 17.09 18.39 -19.89
N ARG A 413 16.35 18.15 -20.98
CA ARG A 413 16.95 17.75 -22.25
C ARG A 413 17.50 19.00 -22.97
N THR A 414 18.82 19.02 -23.21
CA THR A 414 19.54 20.00 -24.07
C THR A 414 18.94 20.14 -25.49
N ASN A 415 18.05 19.22 -25.87
CA ASN A 415 17.21 19.28 -27.06
C ASN A 415 16.38 20.56 -27.19
N TYR A 416 16.05 21.26 -26.10
CA TYR A 416 15.27 22.50 -26.19
C TYR A 416 16.09 23.67 -26.76
N ASP A 417 17.42 23.69 -26.62
CA ASP A 417 18.27 24.74 -27.18
C ASP A 417 18.94 24.37 -28.50
N LEU A 418 19.15 23.08 -28.75
CA LEU A 418 19.97 22.59 -29.87
C LEU A 418 19.18 22.06 -31.07
N ILE A 419 17.87 21.80 -30.94
CA ILE A 419 17.05 21.38 -32.09
C ILE A 419 16.53 22.63 -32.82
N ASP A 420 17.35 23.11 -33.76
CA ASP A 420 16.88 23.51 -35.08
C ASP A 420 15.78 24.61 -35.13
N GLY A 421 15.78 25.51 -34.12
CA GLY A 421 14.85 26.64 -34.02
C GLY A 421 13.45 26.31 -33.50
N PHE A 422 13.14 25.08 -33.05
CA PHE A 422 11.79 24.74 -32.59
C PHE A 422 11.40 25.41 -31.27
N ALA A 423 12.27 25.49 -30.26
CA ALA A 423 11.95 26.22 -29.04
C ALA A 423 11.74 27.71 -29.30
N ARG A 424 12.54 28.27 -30.22
CA ARG A 424 12.28 29.62 -30.75
C ARG A 424 10.92 29.72 -31.42
N ASN A 425 10.51 28.71 -32.19
CA ASN A 425 9.17 28.68 -32.80
C ASN A 425 8.05 28.60 -31.75
N VAL A 426 8.25 27.90 -30.63
CA VAL A 426 7.29 27.91 -29.51
C VAL A 426 7.17 29.33 -28.94
N ARG A 427 8.29 30.02 -28.71
CA ARG A 427 8.31 31.41 -28.25
C ARG A 427 7.71 32.37 -29.27
N ASP A 428 7.99 32.21 -30.57
CA ASP A 428 7.39 33.02 -31.64
C ASP A 428 5.87 32.77 -31.75
N ALA A 429 5.43 31.52 -31.54
CA ALA A 429 4.02 31.12 -31.54
C ALA A 429 3.24 31.68 -30.35
N LEU A 430 3.86 31.67 -29.15
CA LEU A 430 3.26 31.98 -27.86
C LEU A 430 4.16 32.98 -27.08
N PRO A 431 4.31 34.23 -27.56
CA PRO A 431 5.32 35.17 -27.07
C PRO A 431 5.17 35.59 -25.62
N ASN A 432 3.95 35.56 -25.08
CA ASN A 432 3.64 35.99 -23.72
C ASN A 432 3.30 34.81 -22.78
N ALA A 433 3.55 33.57 -23.19
CA ALA A 433 3.26 32.41 -22.36
C ALA A 433 4.26 32.26 -21.21
N SER A 434 3.78 31.71 -20.08
CA SER A 434 4.61 31.30 -18.95
C SER A 434 5.09 29.86 -19.12
N PHE A 435 6.34 29.58 -18.77
CA PHE A 435 6.97 28.27 -18.95
C PHE A 435 7.28 27.64 -17.60
N ILE A 436 6.84 26.40 -17.42
CA ILE A 436 7.15 25.57 -16.25
C ILE A 436 7.71 24.22 -16.71
N GLY A 437 8.77 23.77 -16.04
CA GLY A 437 9.41 22.48 -16.31
C GLY A 437 9.13 21.46 -15.22
N PHE A 438 8.80 20.23 -15.61
CA PHE A 438 8.81 19.06 -14.72
C PHE A 438 9.90 18.10 -15.18
N THR A 439 10.74 17.64 -14.26
CA THR A 439 11.86 16.76 -14.62
C THR A 439 12.10 15.65 -13.60
N GLY A 440 12.47 14.48 -14.09
CA GLY A 440 12.87 13.34 -13.26
C GLY A 440 14.34 13.36 -12.84
N THR A 441 15.14 14.15 -13.54
CA THR A 441 16.60 14.22 -13.42
C THR A 441 17.04 15.68 -13.27
N PRO A 442 18.13 15.96 -12.55
CA PRO A 442 18.65 17.32 -12.41
C PRO A 442 19.08 17.89 -13.76
N ILE A 443 19.03 19.22 -13.86
CA ILE A 443 19.62 20.02 -14.94
C ILE A 443 21.13 20.08 -14.70
N ASP A 444 21.93 19.91 -15.75
CA ASP A 444 23.39 20.01 -15.66
C ASP A 444 23.81 21.47 -15.35
N GLU A 445 24.76 21.70 -14.45
CA GLU A 445 25.28 23.04 -14.12
C GLU A 445 25.89 23.76 -15.33
N LYS A 446 26.30 23.00 -16.36
CA LYS A 446 26.79 23.55 -17.63
C LYS A 446 25.65 24.06 -18.54
N ASP A 447 24.41 23.69 -18.25
CA ASP A 447 23.22 23.95 -19.06
C ASP A 447 22.52 25.26 -18.64
N ARG A 448 23.22 26.39 -18.84
CA ARG A 448 22.72 27.74 -18.51
C ARG A 448 21.37 28.09 -19.15
N SER A 449 21.04 27.44 -20.26
CA SER A 449 19.86 27.76 -21.06
C SER A 449 18.54 27.24 -20.49
N THR A 450 18.57 26.17 -19.68
CA THR A 450 17.35 25.68 -19.00
C THR A 450 16.88 26.66 -17.91
N GLU A 451 17.79 27.26 -17.12
CA GLU A 451 17.45 28.33 -16.18
C GLU A 451 16.99 29.63 -16.90
N GLU A 452 17.52 29.91 -18.09
CA GLU A 452 17.07 31.03 -18.92
C GLU A 452 15.63 30.84 -19.41
N ILE A 453 15.20 29.61 -19.70
CA ILE A 453 13.86 29.31 -20.21
C ILE A 453 12.82 29.22 -19.09
N PHE A 454 13.13 28.45 -18.03
CA PHE A 454 12.16 28.10 -17.00
C PHE A 454 12.33 28.92 -15.73
N GLY A 455 13.54 29.34 -15.37
CA GLY A 455 13.85 29.97 -14.08
C GLY A 455 14.43 28.96 -13.07
N GLU A 456 14.41 29.34 -11.78
CA GLU A 456 14.99 28.55 -10.69
C GLU A 456 14.16 27.29 -10.35
N TYR A 457 14.74 26.38 -9.55
CA TYR A 457 14.00 25.25 -8.99
C TYR A 457 12.93 25.73 -8.00
N ILE A 458 11.68 25.29 -8.22
CA ILE A 458 10.52 25.56 -7.35
C ILE A 458 10.52 24.59 -6.16
N ASP A 459 10.74 23.30 -6.45
CA ASP A 459 10.71 22.24 -5.45
C ASP A 459 11.57 21.05 -5.92
N VAL A 460 12.25 20.39 -4.97
CA VAL A 460 13.14 19.26 -5.22
C VAL A 460 12.77 18.08 -4.32
N TYR A 461 12.40 16.97 -4.95
CA TYR A 461 12.14 15.68 -4.32
C TYR A 461 13.07 14.62 -4.90
N ASP A 462 14.21 14.44 -4.22
CA ASP A 462 15.33 13.63 -4.68
C ASP A 462 15.12 12.10 -4.49
N MET A 463 16.08 11.29 -4.97
CA MET A 463 15.99 9.83 -4.91
C MET A 463 16.06 9.31 -3.48
N THR A 464 16.91 9.92 -2.67
CA THR A 464 17.09 9.55 -1.28
C THR A 464 15.80 9.73 -0.49
N GLN A 465 15.16 10.88 -0.66
CA GLN A 465 13.88 11.19 -0.03
C GLN A 465 12.79 10.23 -0.51
N ALA A 466 12.73 9.96 -1.82
CA ALA A 466 11.76 9.01 -2.37
C ALA A 466 11.89 7.60 -1.79
N ILE A 467 13.11 7.14 -1.50
CA ILE A 467 13.35 5.85 -0.85
C ILE A 467 13.06 5.90 0.65
N ALA A 468 13.44 6.97 1.34
CA ALA A 468 13.13 7.16 2.75
C ALA A 468 11.61 7.16 3.01
N ASP A 469 10.83 7.71 2.07
CA ASP A 469 9.37 7.74 2.13
C ASP A 469 8.71 6.47 1.56
N GLY A 470 9.48 5.47 1.14
CA GLY A 470 8.97 4.22 0.58
C GLY A 470 8.20 4.39 -0.73
N VAL A 471 8.47 5.47 -1.49
CA VAL A 471 7.87 5.72 -2.81
C VAL A 471 8.61 4.93 -3.89
N THR A 472 9.92 4.80 -3.77
CA THR A 472 10.79 3.99 -4.64
C THR A 472 11.69 3.09 -3.80
N VAL A 473 12.37 2.15 -4.46
CA VAL A 473 13.40 1.29 -3.87
C VAL A 473 14.77 1.59 -4.46
N LYS A 474 15.84 1.24 -3.75
CA LYS A 474 17.22 1.36 -4.25
C LYS A 474 17.42 0.57 -5.54
N VAL A 475 18.37 0.98 -6.36
CA VAL A 475 18.77 0.25 -7.57
C VAL A 475 20.21 -0.17 -7.46
N PHE A 476 20.44 -1.48 -7.32
CA PHE A 476 21.78 -2.04 -7.32
C PHE A 476 22.26 -2.31 -8.74
N TYR A 477 23.58 -2.35 -8.88
CA TYR A 477 24.27 -2.58 -10.12
C TYR A 477 25.12 -3.85 -10.04
N GLU A 478 25.08 -4.69 -11.06
CA GLU A 478 25.92 -5.89 -11.18
C GLU A 478 26.68 -5.86 -12.51
N PRO A 479 28.02 -5.70 -12.49
CA PRO A 479 28.81 -5.84 -13.69
C PRO A 479 28.91 -7.32 -14.07
N ARG A 480 28.43 -7.67 -15.26
CA ARG A 480 28.56 -8.99 -15.88
C ARG A 480 29.18 -8.85 -17.27
N LEU A 481 30.38 -8.28 -17.32
CA LEU A 481 31.09 -8.06 -18.57
C LEU A 481 31.32 -9.40 -19.29
N ALA A 482 30.51 -9.69 -20.31
CA ALA A 482 30.87 -10.67 -21.32
C ALA A 482 32.20 -10.19 -21.91
N ARG A 483 33.24 -11.03 -21.92
CA ARG A 483 34.65 -10.70 -22.27
C ARG A 483 34.81 -9.97 -23.63
N VAL A 484 34.42 -8.70 -23.68
CA VAL A 484 34.49 -7.79 -24.82
C VAL A 484 34.81 -6.43 -24.23
N GLU A 485 36.10 -6.19 -24.02
CA GLU A 485 36.57 -4.81 -23.90
C GLU A 485 36.38 -4.17 -25.27
N LEU A 486 35.46 -3.19 -25.35
CA LEU A 486 35.42 -2.31 -26.50
C LEU A 486 36.81 -1.67 -26.62
N PRO A 487 37.46 -1.71 -27.80
CA PRO A 487 38.74 -1.04 -28.02
C PRO A 487 38.69 0.42 -27.55
N GLU A 488 39.76 0.95 -26.94
CA GLU A 488 39.80 2.35 -26.45
C GLU A 488 39.44 3.35 -27.54
N ASP A 489 39.89 3.14 -28.79
CA ASP A 489 39.49 3.96 -29.94
C ASP A 489 37.98 3.95 -30.20
N ALA A 490 37.31 2.81 -29.99
CA ALA A 490 35.85 2.71 -30.11
C ALA A 490 35.09 3.36 -28.95
N ARG A 491 35.73 3.53 -27.77
CA ARG A 491 35.17 4.25 -26.62
C ARG A 491 35.34 5.76 -26.80
N ASP A 492 36.56 6.20 -27.14
CA ASP A 492 36.88 7.61 -27.41
C ASP A 492 36.05 8.15 -28.60
N LEU A 493 35.76 7.31 -29.61
CA LEU A 493 34.86 7.66 -30.73
C LEU A 493 33.38 7.82 -30.31
N ILE A 494 32.94 7.16 -29.24
CA ILE A 494 31.61 7.37 -28.65
C ILE A 494 31.61 8.65 -27.80
N ASP A 495 32.75 8.97 -27.17
CA ASP A 495 32.98 10.21 -26.39
C ASP A 495 32.92 11.46 -27.26
N ASP A 496 33.75 11.56 -28.30
CA ASP A 496 33.87 12.77 -29.13
C ASP A 496 32.54 13.13 -29.85
N GLU A 497 31.75 12.13 -30.27
CA GLU A 497 30.62 12.32 -31.18
C GLU A 497 29.27 12.53 -30.46
N PHE A 498 29.20 12.26 -29.14
CA PHE A 498 28.09 12.68 -28.28
C PHE A 498 28.18 14.17 -27.94
N ASP A 499 29.40 14.71 -27.85
CA ASP A 499 29.68 16.13 -27.64
C ASP A 499 29.62 16.95 -28.96
N ASP A 500 30.03 16.37 -30.10
CA ASP A 500 30.08 17.04 -31.42
C ASP A 500 28.81 16.94 -32.30
N ALA A 501 27.63 16.70 -31.72
CA ALA A 501 26.35 16.74 -32.47
C ALA A 501 25.93 18.17 -32.92
N THR A 502 26.87 19.12 -32.98
CA THR A 502 26.60 20.57 -33.10
C THR A 502 27.32 21.26 -34.27
N VAL A 503 28.13 20.56 -35.07
CA VAL A 503 28.83 21.16 -36.22
C VAL A 503 28.85 20.24 -37.45
N GLY A 504 27.86 20.40 -38.34
CA GLY A 504 27.81 19.72 -39.66
C GLY A 504 26.41 19.68 -40.29
N SER A 505 26.30 19.28 -41.56
CA SER A 505 25.02 19.06 -42.24
C SER A 505 24.37 17.72 -41.82
N GLU A 506 23.03 17.65 -41.72
CA GLU A 506 22.28 16.46 -41.27
C GLU A 506 22.67 15.17 -42.02
N GLU A 507 22.94 15.27 -43.32
CA GLU A 507 23.26 14.12 -44.16
C GLU A 507 24.67 13.57 -43.90
N GLU A 508 25.66 14.44 -43.63
CA GLU A 508 27.04 14.04 -43.33
C GLU A 508 27.17 13.45 -41.92
N ILE A 509 26.43 14.00 -40.94
CA ILE A 509 26.37 13.48 -39.57
C ILE A 509 25.66 12.11 -39.57
N ALA A 510 24.53 11.98 -40.27
CA ALA A 510 23.80 10.71 -40.36
C ALA A 510 24.59 9.60 -41.07
N GLU A 511 25.37 9.91 -42.11
CA GLU A 511 26.24 8.92 -42.77
C GLU A 511 27.45 8.51 -41.91
N ARG A 512 28.10 9.47 -41.23
CA ARG A 512 29.21 9.16 -40.30
C ARG A 512 28.76 8.30 -39.13
N LEU A 513 27.61 8.65 -38.54
CA LEU A 513 26.99 7.89 -37.45
C LEU A 513 26.64 6.47 -37.90
N LYS A 514 26.06 6.28 -39.09
CA LYS A 514 25.70 4.95 -39.62
C LYS A 514 26.90 4.02 -39.74
N THR A 515 28.03 4.50 -40.26
CA THR A 515 29.19 3.65 -40.56
C THR A 515 29.92 3.22 -39.29
N LYS A 516 30.02 4.11 -38.29
CA LYS A 516 30.69 3.84 -37.01
C LYS A 516 29.83 3.00 -36.06
N TRP A 517 28.53 3.31 -35.95
CA TRP A 517 27.59 2.50 -35.18
C TRP A 517 27.50 1.06 -35.70
N ALA A 518 27.61 0.86 -37.03
CA ALA A 518 27.64 -0.47 -37.62
C ALA A 518 28.85 -1.30 -37.15
N ARG A 519 30.01 -0.68 -36.88
CA ARG A 519 31.21 -1.38 -36.37
C ARG A 519 31.01 -1.86 -34.94
N VAL A 520 30.50 -1.00 -34.06
CA VAL A 520 30.19 -1.35 -32.67
C VAL A 520 29.07 -2.39 -32.62
N GLU A 521 28.01 -2.22 -33.43
CA GLU A 521 26.90 -3.18 -33.53
C GLU A 521 27.37 -4.56 -34.04
N ALA A 522 28.34 -4.61 -34.95
CA ALA A 522 28.90 -5.87 -35.44
C ALA A 522 29.65 -6.66 -34.35
N ILE A 523 30.33 -5.95 -33.44
CA ILE A 523 31.04 -6.55 -32.30
C ILE A 523 30.05 -7.03 -31.25
N VAL A 524 29.17 -6.13 -30.78
CA VAL A 524 28.17 -6.38 -29.73
C VAL A 524 27.16 -7.44 -30.20
N GLY A 525 26.74 -7.39 -31.46
CA GLY A 525 25.77 -8.30 -32.06
C GLY A 525 26.37 -9.50 -32.78
N SER A 526 27.60 -9.91 -32.44
CA SER A 526 28.21 -11.11 -33.01
C SER A 526 27.48 -12.38 -32.54
N LYS A 527 27.23 -13.33 -33.46
CA LYS A 527 26.43 -14.54 -33.16
C LYS A 527 26.93 -15.33 -31.95
N LYS A 528 28.25 -15.43 -31.79
CA LYS A 528 28.88 -16.12 -30.66
C LYS A 528 28.52 -15.43 -29.34
N ARG A 529 28.66 -14.10 -29.27
CA ARG A 529 28.35 -13.31 -28.07
C ARG A 529 26.87 -13.35 -27.73
N ILE A 530 25.98 -13.21 -28.71
CA ILE A 530 24.52 -13.25 -28.47
C ILE A 530 24.10 -14.61 -27.89
N LYS A 531 24.70 -15.71 -28.35
CA LYS A 531 24.46 -17.03 -27.77
C LYS A 531 24.95 -17.14 -26.32
N GLU A 532 26.16 -16.65 -26.02
CA GLU A 532 26.70 -16.62 -24.66
C GLU A 532 25.86 -15.73 -23.74
N LEU A 533 25.41 -14.58 -24.24
CA LEU A 533 24.52 -13.64 -23.55
C LEU A 533 23.16 -14.28 -23.23
N ALA A 534 22.55 -14.99 -24.19
CA ALA A 534 21.28 -15.69 -23.99
C ALA A 534 21.38 -16.74 -22.88
N VAL A 535 22.46 -17.52 -22.86
CA VAL A 535 22.71 -18.54 -21.82
C VAL A 535 22.83 -17.91 -20.44
N ASP A 536 23.61 -16.83 -20.32
CA ASP A 536 23.82 -16.16 -19.04
C ASP A 536 22.54 -15.48 -18.53
N ILE A 537 21.82 -14.76 -19.39
CA ILE A 537 20.56 -14.09 -19.03
C ILE A 537 19.52 -15.10 -18.54
N VAL A 538 19.35 -16.23 -19.23
CA VAL A 538 18.38 -17.26 -18.82
C VAL A 538 18.77 -17.86 -17.48
N ALA A 539 20.06 -18.21 -17.29
CA ALA A 539 20.53 -18.77 -16.02
C ALA A 539 20.37 -17.78 -14.85
N HIS A 540 20.72 -16.50 -15.05
CA HIS A 540 20.55 -15.47 -14.04
C HIS A 540 19.07 -15.17 -13.76
N TRP A 541 18.23 -15.13 -14.79
CA TRP A 541 16.79 -14.93 -14.63
C TRP A 541 16.15 -16.04 -13.82
N ASP A 542 16.40 -17.31 -14.17
CA ASP A 542 15.82 -18.46 -13.45
C ASP A 542 16.21 -18.45 -11.96
N ALA A 543 17.48 -18.17 -11.65
CA ALA A 543 17.97 -18.08 -10.28
C ALA A 543 17.34 -16.93 -9.48
N ARG A 544 16.97 -15.83 -10.14
CA ARG A 544 16.35 -14.68 -9.48
C ARG A 544 14.83 -14.81 -9.38
N ASN A 545 14.18 -15.32 -10.42
CA ASN A 545 12.74 -15.53 -10.46
C ASN A 545 12.29 -16.61 -9.46
N SER A 546 13.18 -17.57 -9.13
CA SER A 546 12.92 -18.57 -8.09
C SER A 546 12.84 -18.00 -6.67
N VAL A 547 13.34 -16.77 -6.43
CA VAL A 547 13.34 -16.13 -5.10
C VAL A 547 12.50 -14.85 -5.04
N LEU A 548 12.36 -14.17 -6.18
CA LEU A 548 11.62 -12.91 -6.33
C LEU A 548 10.67 -13.03 -7.51
N VAL A 549 9.37 -13.07 -7.23
CA VAL A 549 8.36 -13.04 -8.29
C VAL A 549 8.34 -11.65 -8.93
N GLY A 550 8.45 -11.62 -10.26
CA GLY A 550 8.29 -10.39 -11.01
C GLY A 550 8.60 -10.58 -12.49
N LYS A 551 9.10 -9.51 -13.11
CA LYS A 551 9.39 -9.45 -14.56
C LYS A 551 10.75 -8.78 -14.82
N CYS A 552 11.32 -9.02 -16.00
CA CYS A 552 12.55 -8.36 -16.43
C CYS A 552 12.46 -7.72 -17.82
N MET A 553 13.33 -6.73 -18.02
CA MET A 553 13.53 -6.05 -19.29
C MET A 553 14.96 -6.25 -19.78
N ILE A 554 15.13 -6.52 -21.07
CA ILE A 554 16.43 -6.58 -21.73
C ILE A 554 16.55 -5.41 -22.70
N VAL A 555 17.55 -4.56 -22.52
CA VAL A 555 17.82 -3.39 -23.36
C VAL A 555 18.95 -3.71 -24.30
N THR A 556 18.66 -3.74 -25.59
CA THR A 556 19.62 -4.11 -26.66
C THR A 556 20.00 -2.92 -27.51
N MET A 557 21.21 -2.97 -28.09
CA MET A 557 21.75 -1.88 -28.91
C MET A 557 20.98 -1.65 -30.23
N SER A 558 20.52 -2.71 -30.88
CA SER A 558 19.84 -2.64 -32.18
C SER A 558 18.64 -3.58 -32.27
N ARG A 559 17.71 -3.28 -33.19
CA ARG A 559 16.53 -4.13 -33.47
C ARG A 559 16.93 -5.53 -33.93
N ARG A 560 18.04 -5.63 -34.68
CA ARG A 560 18.62 -6.89 -35.11
C ARG A 560 19.07 -7.72 -33.91
N ILE A 561 19.79 -7.12 -32.97
CA ILE A 561 20.24 -7.78 -31.75
C ILE A 561 19.06 -8.22 -30.89
N ALA A 562 18.00 -7.41 -30.77
CA ALA A 562 16.78 -7.77 -30.05
C ALA A 562 16.16 -9.08 -30.57
N VAL A 563 16.01 -9.19 -31.89
CA VAL A 563 15.44 -10.39 -32.53
C VAL A 563 16.42 -11.56 -32.49
N ASP A 564 17.72 -11.33 -32.75
CA ASP A 564 18.75 -12.38 -32.65
C ASP A 564 18.80 -12.99 -31.23
N LEU A 565 18.70 -12.15 -30.19
CA LEU A 565 18.70 -12.60 -28.79
C LEU A 565 17.42 -13.36 -28.44
N TYR A 566 16.26 -12.88 -28.90
CA TYR A 566 15.00 -13.59 -28.76
C TYR A 566 15.09 -15.01 -29.35
N ASP A 567 15.61 -15.14 -30.57
CA ASP A 567 15.75 -16.43 -31.25
C ASP A 567 16.68 -17.39 -30.46
N GLU A 568 17.78 -16.90 -29.88
CA GLU A 568 18.66 -17.72 -29.05
C GLU A 568 18.03 -18.10 -27.71
N ILE A 569 17.26 -17.20 -27.06
CA ILE A 569 16.55 -17.53 -25.81
C ILE A 569 15.45 -18.57 -26.07
N VAL A 570 14.68 -18.43 -27.16
CA VAL A 570 13.63 -19.39 -27.53
C VAL A 570 14.21 -20.77 -27.82
N LYS A 571 15.44 -20.88 -28.33
CA LYS A 571 16.12 -22.19 -28.46
C LYS A 571 16.42 -22.85 -27.11
N LEU A 572 16.70 -22.05 -26.07
CA LEU A 572 16.96 -22.53 -24.71
C LEU A 572 15.66 -22.82 -23.93
N ARG A 573 14.58 -22.10 -24.24
CA ARG A 573 13.26 -22.21 -23.60
C ARG A 573 12.13 -22.17 -24.64
N PRO A 574 11.91 -23.24 -25.41
CA PRO A 574 10.90 -23.25 -26.48
C PRO A 574 9.48 -22.94 -25.98
N GLN A 575 9.17 -23.30 -24.73
CA GLN A 575 7.87 -23.09 -24.10
C GLN A 575 7.56 -21.62 -23.76
N TRP A 576 8.56 -20.72 -23.77
CA TRP A 576 8.34 -19.30 -23.52
C TRP A 576 7.80 -18.56 -24.74
N HIS A 577 8.00 -19.11 -25.93
CA HIS A 577 7.55 -18.54 -27.18
C HIS A 577 6.03 -18.71 -27.37
N SER A 578 5.41 -17.67 -27.92
CA SER A 578 4.10 -17.76 -28.57
C SER A 578 4.03 -16.73 -29.68
N ASP A 579 3.42 -17.09 -30.81
CA ASP A 579 3.09 -16.17 -31.89
C ASP A 579 1.93 -15.22 -31.51
N ASP A 580 1.09 -15.64 -30.56
CA ASP A 580 -0.03 -14.85 -30.06
C ASP A 580 0.43 -13.89 -28.95
N ASP A 581 0.13 -12.60 -29.12
CA ASP A 581 0.48 -11.53 -28.19
C ASP A 581 -0.29 -11.55 -26.88
N GLU A 582 -1.37 -12.32 -26.78
CA GLU A 582 -2.08 -12.54 -25.52
C GLU A 582 -1.39 -13.62 -24.65
N THR A 583 -0.46 -14.38 -25.22
CA THR A 583 0.20 -15.52 -24.55
C THR A 583 1.74 -15.46 -24.67
N GLY A 584 2.42 -16.45 -24.10
CA GLY A 584 3.89 -16.53 -24.07
C GLY A 584 4.53 -15.76 -22.92
N ALA A 585 5.74 -16.20 -22.55
CA ALA A 585 6.53 -15.67 -21.44
C ALA A 585 7.62 -14.68 -21.88
N ILE A 586 7.89 -14.56 -23.19
CA ILE A 586 8.87 -13.61 -23.74
C ILE A 586 8.34 -12.90 -24.98
N LYS A 587 8.55 -11.57 -25.06
CA LYS A 587 8.18 -10.75 -26.23
C LYS A 587 9.24 -9.70 -26.57
N VAL A 588 9.42 -9.42 -27.86
CA VAL A 588 10.24 -8.30 -28.35
C VAL A 588 9.33 -7.11 -28.63
N VAL A 589 9.71 -5.93 -28.15
CA VAL A 589 8.98 -4.67 -28.34
C VAL A 589 9.90 -3.64 -29.00
N ILE A 590 9.74 -3.50 -30.31
CA ILE A 590 10.55 -2.62 -31.16
C ILE A 590 9.66 -1.83 -32.11
N THR A 591 10.19 -0.72 -32.61
CA THR A 591 9.61 0.01 -33.73
C THR A 591 9.99 -0.65 -35.05
N GLY A 592 9.18 -0.44 -36.09
CA GLY A 592 9.51 -0.86 -37.43
C GLY A 592 8.44 -0.49 -38.46
N ASP A 593 8.75 -0.79 -39.71
CA ASP A 593 7.92 -0.52 -40.87
C ASP A 593 7.91 -1.72 -41.86
N ALA A 594 7.14 -1.60 -42.93
CA ALA A 594 6.96 -2.68 -43.90
C ALA A 594 8.21 -3.02 -44.73
N THR A 595 9.27 -2.21 -44.66
CA THR A 595 10.55 -2.46 -45.35
C THR A 595 11.54 -3.24 -44.50
N ASP A 596 11.24 -3.47 -43.22
CA ASP A 596 12.08 -4.27 -42.34
C ASP A 596 12.09 -5.76 -42.73
N PRO A 597 13.19 -6.49 -42.42
CA PRO A 597 13.30 -7.92 -42.69
C PRO A 597 12.10 -8.72 -42.18
N GLU A 598 11.70 -9.77 -42.91
CA GLU A 598 10.52 -10.60 -42.61
C GLU A 598 10.48 -11.07 -41.15
N ARG A 599 11.62 -11.48 -40.60
CA ARG A 599 11.75 -11.93 -39.20
C ARG A 599 11.46 -10.85 -38.15
N PHE A 600 11.45 -9.57 -38.50
CA PHE A 600 11.10 -8.49 -37.56
C PHE A 600 9.59 -8.27 -37.50
N GLN A 601 8.86 -8.61 -38.58
CA GLN A 601 7.44 -8.30 -38.72
C GLN A 601 6.57 -8.85 -37.58
N PRO A 602 6.80 -10.07 -37.03
CA PRO A 602 6.04 -10.56 -35.86
C PRO A 602 6.24 -9.74 -34.57
N HIS A 603 7.24 -8.87 -34.52
CA HIS A 603 7.55 -8.02 -33.37
C HIS A 603 7.12 -6.57 -33.54
N ILE A 604 6.67 -6.18 -34.74
CA ILE A 604 6.18 -4.85 -35.06
C ILE A 604 4.67 -4.82 -34.82
N ARG A 605 4.21 -3.95 -33.92
CA ARG A 605 2.82 -3.90 -33.44
C ARG A 605 2.20 -2.54 -33.63
N ASN A 606 0.89 -2.49 -33.78
CA ASN A 606 0.14 -1.23 -33.79
C ASN A 606 -0.03 -0.63 -32.37
N LYS A 607 -0.60 0.57 -32.25
CA LYS A 607 -0.76 1.28 -30.96
C LYS A 607 -1.54 0.45 -29.93
N GLN A 608 -2.63 -0.21 -30.35
CA GLN A 608 -3.47 -1.01 -29.47
C GLN A 608 -2.72 -2.26 -28.96
N GLN A 609 -2.11 -3.03 -29.85
CA GLN A 609 -1.33 -4.22 -29.48
C GLN A 609 -0.18 -3.90 -28.53
N ARG A 610 0.51 -2.75 -28.71
CA ARG A 610 1.55 -2.29 -27.79
C ARG A 610 0.99 -1.95 -26.40
N ARG A 611 -0.21 -1.37 -26.34
CA ARG A 611 -0.91 -1.08 -25.09
C ARG A 611 -1.28 -2.37 -24.35
N ASP A 612 -1.75 -3.37 -25.08
CA ASP A 612 -2.12 -4.67 -24.50
C ASP A 612 -0.88 -5.41 -23.96
N LEU A 613 0.24 -5.43 -24.71
CA LEU A 613 1.50 -5.96 -24.20
C LEU A 613 2.03 -5.21 -22.97
N LYS A 614 1.90 -3.88 -22.95
CA LYS A 614 2.24 -3.08 -21.77
C LYS A 614 1.39 -3.49 -20.57
N ALA A 615 0.09 -3.69 -20.75
CA ALA A 615 -0.79 -4.16 -19.68
C ALA A 615 -0.36 -5.54 -19.13
N ARG A 616 0.01 -6.47 -20.01
CA ARG A 616 0.59 -7.77 -19.61
C ARG A 616 1.89 -7.61 -18.82
N ALA A 617 2.80 -6.75 -19.29
CA ALA A 617 4.06 -6.47 -18.63
C ALA A 617 3.90 -5.74 -17.28
N CYS A 618 2.75 -5.12 -17.00
CA CYS A 618 2.43 -4.51 -15.71
C CYS A 618 1.62 -5.44 -14.79
N ASN A 619 1.02 -6.51 -15.31
CA ASN A 619 0.20 -7.44 -14.55
C ASN A 619 1.06 -8.54 -13.92
N PRO A 620 1.20 -8.60 -12.58
CA PRO A 620 2.02 -9.60 -11.91
C PRO A 620 1.53 -11.04 -12.07
N ASP A 621 0.24 -11.23 -12.37
CA ASP A 621 -0.37 -12.56 -12.53
C ASP A 621 -0.38 -13.03 -14.00
N ASP A 622 0.11 -12.20 -14.93
CA ASP A 622 0.24 -12.56 -16.35
C ASP A 622 1.52 -13.38 -16.59
N PRO A 623 1.49 -14.42 -17.44
CA PRO A 623 2.64 -15.29 -17.73
C PRO A 623 3.81 -14.59 -18.46
N LEU A 624 3.66 -13.36 -18.96
CA LEU A 624 4.75 -12.61 -19.59
C LEU A 624 5.84 -12.26 -18.57
N GLU A 625 6.99 -12.90 -18.63
CA GLU A 625 8.10 -12.68 -17.69
C GLU A 625 9.17 -11.71 -18.25
N MET A 626 9.46 -11.79 -19.54
CA MET A 626 10.62 -11.12 -20.15
C MET A 626 10.24 -10.28 -21.37
N VAL A 627 10.75 -9.05 -21.42
CA VAL A 627 10.54 -8.14 -22.55
C VAL A 627 11.86 -7.61 -23.09
N ILE A 628 12.09 -7.77 -24.40
CA ILE A 628 13.31 -7.29 -25.07
C ILE A 628 12.99 -6.00 -25.83
N VAL A 629 13.75 -4.95 -25.56
CA VAL A 629 13.54 -3.61 -26.13
C VAL A 629 14.84 -3.04 -26.74
N ARG A 630 14.69 -2.00 -27.58
CA ARG A 630 15.81 -1.18 -28.08
C ARG A 630 15.73 0.25 -27.55
N ASP A 631 14.66 0.98 -27.90
CA ASP A 631 14.36 2.31 -27.32
C ASP A 631 12.98 2.39 -26.67
N MET A 632 12.07 1.49 -27.04
CA MET A 632 10.73 1.48 -26.48
C MET A 632 10.81 1.16 -24.99
N TRP A 633 9.92 1.77 -24.20
CA TRP A 633 9.78 1.54 -22.76
C TRP A 633 10.98 1.93 -21.88
N LEU A 634 12.02 2.56 -22.44
CA LEU A 634 13.10 3.16 -21.65
C LEU A 634 12.69 4.49 -21.00
N THR A 635 11.61 5.09 -21.50
CA THR A 635 11.04 6.34 -20.99
C THR A 635 9.54 6.18 -20.85
N GLY A 636 8.97 6.79 -19.82
CA GLY A 636 7.54 6.74 -19.53
C GLY A 636 7.03 5.42 -18.95
N PHE A 637 7.44 4.25 -19.46
CA PHE A 637 6.91 2.94 -19.05
C PHE A 637 7.02 2.67 -17.54
N ASP A 638 5.93 2.24 -16.91
CA ASP A 638 5.87 2.03 -15.46
C ASP A 638 5.30 0.64 -15.14
N SER A 639 6.16 -0.26 -14.66
CA SER A 639 5.79 -1.62 -14.27
C SER A 639 6.33 -1.94 -12.88
N PRO A 640 5.49 -1.89 -11.83
CA PRO A 640 5.87 -2.29 -10.48
C PRO A 640 6.56 -3.66 -10.37
N PRO A 641 6.07 -4.75 -11.03
CA PRO A 641 6.72 -6.06 -10.93
C PRO A 641 8.09 -6.15 -11.64
N MET A 642 8.50 -5.14 -12.41
CA MET A 642 9.81 -5.11 -13.07
C MET A 642 10.92 -4.95 -12.04
N HIS A 643 11.68 -6.00 -11.74
CA HIS A 643 12.76 -5.94 -10.72
C HIS A 643 14.16 -6.06 -11.30
N THR A 644 14.31 -6.51 -12.54
CA THR A 644 15.64 -6.68 -13.18
C THR A 644 15.66 -6.06 -14.57
N MET A 645 16.72 -5.32 -14.85
CA MET A 645 17.03 -4.78 -16.16
C MET A 645 18.39 -5.28 -16.61
N TYR A 646 18.44 -5.98 -17.73
CA TYR A 646 19.67 -6.40 -18.39
C TYR A 646 20.03 -5.36 -19.45
N ILE A 647 21.23 -4.81 -19.40
CA ILE A 647 21.70 -3.76 -20.30
C ILE A 647 22.79 -4.31 -21.22
N ASP A 648 22.49 -4.29 -22.51
CA ASP A 648 23.41 -4.60 -23.62
C ASP A 648 23.39 -3.47 -24.65
N LYS A 649 23.46 -2.22 -24.16
CA LYS A 649 23.41 -1.00 -24.95
C LYS A 649 24.24 0.10 -24.29
N PRO A 650 25.15 0.76 -25.02
CA PRO A 650 25.84 1.95 -24.49
C PRO A 650 24.82 3.06 -24.22
N MET A 651 24.83 3.61 -23.00
CA MET A 651 23.90 4.65 -22.55
C MET A 651 24.60 5.62 -21.60
N ARG A 652 24.23 6.91 -21.67
CA ARG A 652 24.87 8.00 -20.92
C ARG A 652 23.87 9.00 -20.36
N SER A 653 24.35 9.81 -19.42
CA SER A 653 23.70 11.03 -18.90
C SER A 653 22.24 10.77 -18.49
N ALA A 654 21.32 11.69 -18.79
CA ALA A 654 19.92 11.55 -18.44
C ALA A 654 19.31 10.25 -18.99
N GLY A 655 19.55 9.91 -20.27
CA GLY A 655 18.97 8.72 -20.91
C GLY A 655 19.27 7.41 -20.16
N LEU A 656 20.49 7.29 -19.60
CA LEU A 656 20.85 6.18 -18.73
C LEU A 656 20.00 6.16 -17.44
N MET A 657 19.91 7.30 -16.75
CA MET A 657 19.10 7.43 -15.54
C MET A 657 17.61 7.12 -15.78
N GLN A 658 17.07 7.48 -16.94
CA GLN A 658 15.66 7.20 -17.28
C GLN A 658 15.39 5.70 -17.45
N ALA A 659 16.37 4.97 -18.01
CA ALA A 659 16.28 3.53 -18.22
C ALA A 659 16.41 2.77 -16.88
N ILE A 660 17.47 3.02 -16.11
CA ILE A 660 17.75 2.24 -14.89
C ILE A 660 16.68 2.42 -13.79
N THR A 661 16.02 3.57 -13.75
CA THR A 661 14.94 3.82 -12.78
C THR A 661 13.64 3.08 -13.13
N ARG A 662 13.52 2.42 -14.28
CA ARG A 662 12.35 1.56 -14.59
C ARG A 662 12.20 0.39 -13.61
N VAL A 663 13.27 0.00 -12.92
CA VAL A 663 13.25 -1.06 -11.90
C VAL A 663 13.15 -0.55 -10.46
N ASN A 664 12.95 0.76 -10.22
CA ASN A 664 12.95 1.34 -8.86
C ASN A 664 11.56 1.37 -8.19
N ARG A 665 10.53 0.82 -8.82
CA ARG A 665 9.16 0.86 -8.29
C ARG A 665 8.96 -0.13 -7.15
N THR A 666 8.18 0.29 -6.15
CA THR A 666 7.77 -0.57 -5.03
C THR A 666 6.76 -1.62 -5.51
N PHE A 667 6.97 -2.87 -5.11
CA PHE A 667 6.09 -3.97 -5.47
C PHE A 667 6.23 -5.12 -4.48
N LYS A 668 5.15 -5.46 -3.78
CA LYS A 668 5.14 -6.53 -2.75
C LYS A 668 6.37 -6.39 -1.82
N ASP A 669 7.15 -7.45 -1.67
CA ASP A 669 8.36 -7.50 -0.83
C ASP A 669 9.66 -7.24 -1.62
N LYS A 670 9.56 -6.68 -2.83
CA LYS A 670 10.73 -6.35 -3.67
C LYS A 670 11.68 -5.43 -2.89
N PRO A 671 12.90 -5.88 -2.58
CA PRO A 671 13.83 -5.10 -1.76
C PRO A 671 14.51 -3.98 -2.55
N SER A 672 14.72 -4.20 -3.86
CA SER A 672 15.44 -3.28 -4.74
C SER A 672 15.13 -3.58 -6.21
N GLY A 673 15.51 -2.64 -7.09
CA GLY A 673 15.80 -2.94 -8.48
C GLY A 673 17.23 -3.49 -8.64
N LEU A 674 17.46 -4.23 -9.72
CA LEU A 674 18.79 -4.68 -10.14
C LEU A 674 19.02 -4.32 -11.61
N VAL A 675 20.15 -3.68 -11.88
CA VAL A 675 20.69 -3.43 -13.23
C VAL A 675 21.87 -4.36 -13.44
N VAL A 676 21.78 -5.22 -14.45
CA VAL A 676 22.83 -6.15 -14.85
C VAL A 676 23.46 -5.63 -16.13
N ASP A 677 24.76 -5.35 -16.10
CA ASP A 677 25.46 -4.70 -17.21
C ASP A 677 26.41 -5.63 -17.95
N TYR A 678 26.18 -5.80 -19.26
CA TYR A 678 26.99 -6.61 -20.17
C TYR A 678 27.92 -5.79 -21.07
N ILE A 679 27.90 -4.45 -21.00
CA ILE A 679 28.64 -3.56 -21.91
C ILE A 679 29.63 -2.62 -21.22
N GLY A 680 29.44 -2.32 -19.92
CA GLY A 680 30.36 -1.52 -19.12
C GLY A 680 29.98 -0.05 -18.97
N ILE A 681 28.75 0.23 -18.52
CA ILE A 681 28.20 1.57 -18.26
C ILE A 681 28.53 2.13 -16.86
N ALA A 682 29.41 1.47 -16.08
CA ALA A 682 29.70 1.87 -14.71
C ALA A 682 30.22 3.31 -14.59
N ASN A 683 31.14 3.71 -15.48
CA ASN A 683 31.68 5.07 -15.50
C ASN A 683 30.59 6.07 -15.92
N ASP A 684 29.84 5.75 -16.98
CA ASP A 684 28.73 6.59 -17.44
C ASP A 684 27.65 6.78 -16.35
N LEU A 685 27.42 5.74 -15.53
CA LEU A 685 26.52 5.81 -14.39
C LEU A 685 27.07 6.71 -13.27
N HIS A 686 28.36 6.61 -12.98
CA HIS A 686 29.03 7.46 -12.01
C HIS A 686 28.96 8.94 -12.43
N ASP A 687 29.25 9.22 -13.69
CA ASP A 687 29.22 10.56 -14.26
C ASP A 687 27.80 11.12 -14.30
N ALA A 688 26.80 10.30 -14.66
CA ALA A 688 25.40 10.70 -14.62
C ALA A 688 24.89 11.02 -13.20
N LEU A 689 25.42 10.35 -12.17
CA LEU A 689 25.09 10.62 -10.76
C LEU A 689 25.80 11.86 -10.21
N ALA A 690 26.85 12.36 -10.86
CA ALA A 690 27.63 13.51 -10.37
C ALA A 690 26.76 14.79 -10.23
N THR A 691 25.78 14.96 -11.11
CA THR A 691 24.84 16.10 -11.14
C THR A 691 23.69 15.99 -10.13
N TYR A 692 23.54 14.84 -9.46
CA TYR A 692 22.50 14.63 -8.44
C TYR A 692 22.89 15.23 -7.08
N THR A 693 21.93 15.26 -6.16
CA THR A 693 22.10 15.90 -4.85
C THR A 693 23.29 15.29 -4.08
N PRO A 694 24.00 16.06 -3.24
CA PRO A 694 25.06 15.53 -2.39
C PRO A 694 24.61 14.35 -1.53
N ARG A 695 23.34 14.38 -1.09
CA ARG A 695 22.70 13.32 -0.31
C ARG A 695 22.59 12.03 -1.12
N ASP A 696 22.06 12.09 -2.34
CA ASP A 696 21.94 10.92 -3.24
C ASP A 696 23.30 10.25 -3.50
N LYS A 697 24.34 11.06 -3.69
CA LYS A 697 25.72 10.57 -3.90
C LYS A 697 26.25 9.87 -2.65
N SER A 698 26.05 10.45 -1.47
CA SER A 698 26.55 9.91 -0.20
C SER A 698 25.87 8.58 0.19
N GLU A 699 24.56 8.45 -0.06
CA GLU A 699 23.78 7.27 0.31
C GLU A 699 23.83 6.13 -0.74
N ARG A 700 24.55 6.35 -1.86
CA ARG A 700 24.74 5.39 -2.99
C ARG A 700 23.43 4.73 -3.41
N VAL A 701 22.42 5.57 -3.59
CA VAL A 701 21.02 5.18 -3.80
C VAL A 701 20.83 4.37 -5.10
N ILE A 702 21.68 4.65 -6.08
CA ILE A 702 21.77 3.98 -7.38
C ILE A 702 23.24 3.64 -7.65
N GLY A 703 23.49 2.49 -8.28
CA GLY A 703 24.81 2.15 -8.82
C GLY A 703 25.77 1.52 -7.82
N ALA A 704 25.33 1.26 -6.59
CA ALA A 704 26.10 0.43 -5.66
C ALA A 704 26.27 -0.97 -6.25
N ASP A 705 27.51 -1.45 -6.29
CA ASP A 705 27.82 -2.82 -6.68
C ASP A 705 27.11 -3.78 -5.73
N VAL A 706 26.16 -4.55 -6.28
CA VAL A 706 25.32 -5.46 -5.51
C VAL A 706 26.15 -6.51 -4.78
N ARG A 707 27.26 -6.95 -5.37
CA ARG A 707 28.13 -7.98 -4.79
C ARG A 707 28.91 -7.41 -3.62
N GLN A 708 29.48 -6.22 -3.80
CA GLN A 708 30.25 -5.55 -2.73
C GLN A 708 29.37 -5.10 -1.56
N ALA A 709 28.12 -4.71 -1.83
CA ALA A 709 27.19 -4.27 -0.80
C ALA A 709 26.47 -5.44 -0.11
N ALA A 710 25.93 -6.39 -0.88
CA ALA A 710 25.05 -7.42 -0.33
C ALA A 710 25.78 -8.66 0.17
N ILE A 711 26.88 -9.12 -0.46
CA ILE A 711 27.55 -10.38 -0.05
C ILE A 711 28.13 -10.27 1.36
N PRO A 712 28.90 -9.23 1.73
CA PRO A 712 29.45 -9.14 3.08
C PRO A 712 28.34 -9.05 4.14
N GLU A 713 27.30 -8.24 3.89
CA GLU A 713 26.15 -8.15 4.79
C GLU A 713 25.39 -9.48 4.89
N MET A 714 25.21 -10.20 3.78
CA MET A 714 24.56 -11.51 3.75
C MET A 714 25.32 -12.53 4.60
N LEU A 715 26.64 -12.59 4.46
CA LEU A 715 27.49 -13.48 5.25
C LEU A 715 27.48 -13.11 6.74
N VAL A 716 27.45 -11.82 7.06
CA VAL A 716 27.29 -11.35 8.45
C VAL A 716 25.94 -11.77 9.02
N GLU A 717 24.84 -11.57 8.28
CA GLU A 717 23.49 -11.97 8.74
C GLU A 717 23.35 -13.48 8.85
N HIS A 718 24.00 -14.25 7.96
CA HIS A 718 24.11 -15.71 8.06
C HIS A 718 24.88 -16.15 9.32
N SER A 719 26.01 -15.51 9.61
CA SER A 719 26.76 -15.74 10.86
C SER A 719 25.91 -15.43 12.07
N ILE A 720 25.22 -14.28 12.09
CA ILE A 720 24.34 -13.88 13.20
C ILE A 720 23.22 -14.92 13.38
N CYS A 721 22.55 -15.36 12.31
CA CYS A 721 21.53 -16.39 12.41
C CYS A 721 22.09 -17.70 12.98
N SER A 722 23.27 -18.12 12.52
CA SER A 722 23.95 -19.32 12.99
C SER A 722 24.35 -19.21 14.48
N ASP A 723 24.90 -18.06 14.88
CA ASP A 723 25.29 -17.76 16.26
C ASP A 723 24.07 -17.70 17.20
N LEU A 724 22.93 -17.19 16.73
CA LEU A 724 21.67 -17.20 17.47
C LEU A 724 21.13 -18.61 17.69
N LEU A 725 21.52 -19.59 16.87
CA LEU A 725 21.15 -21.01 17.03
C LEU A 725 22.20 -21.83 17.78
N HIS A 726 23.21 -21.18 18.36
CA HIS A 726 24.26 -21.85 19.13
C HIS A 726 23.66 -22.61 20.32
N GLY A 727 23.82 -23.93 20.34
CA GLY A 727 23.23 -24.83 21.34
C GLY A 727 22.31 -25.90 20.75
N VAL A 728 21.92 -25.77 19.47
CA VAL A 728 21.26 -26.82 18.69
C VAL A 728 22.20 -27.29 17.59
N ASP A 729 22.44 -28.60 17.51
CA ASP A 729 23.29 -29.20 16.47
C ASP A 729 22.52 -29.38 15.15
N TRP A 730 21.93 -28.29 14.66
CA TRP A 730 21.07 -28.28 13.48
C TRP A 730 21.84 -28.65 12.20
N VAL A 731 23.12 -28.29 12.12
CA VAL A 731 24.01 -28.60 10.98
C VAL A 731 24.24 -30.10 10.85
N THR A 732 24.58 -30.79 11.95
CA THR A 732 24.81 -32.25 11.91
C THR A 732 23.52 -32.99 11.59
N ILE A 733 22.39 -32.56 12.18
CA ILE A 733 21.07 -33.17 11.91
C ILE A 733 20.69 -32.98 10.43
N LEU A 734 20.93 -31.80 9.84
CA LEU A 734 20.70 -31.59 8.40
C LEU A 734 21.64 -32.43 7.53
N GLY A 735 22.90 -32.59 7.96
CA GLY A 735 23.93 -33.36 7.25
C GLY A 735 23.63 -34.85 7.11
N ASP A 736 22.76 -35.42 7.96
CA ASP A 736 22.26 -36.80 7.81
C ASP A 736 21.42 -37.00 6.54
N GLY A 737 20.93 -35.91 5.95
CA GLY A 737 20.29 -35.89 4.65
C GLY A 737 18.87 -36.46 4.60
N GLY A 738 18.10 -36.02 3.60
CA GLY A 738 16.74 -36.47 3.37
C GLY A 738 15.68 -35.78 4.23
N HIS A 739 14.41 -36.09 3.92
CA HIS A 739 13.26 -35.37 4.46
C HIS A 739 13.19 -35.39 5.99
N LYS A 740 13.41 -36.57 6.59
CA LYS A 740 13.30 -36.79 8.04
C LYS A 740 14.32 -35.96 8.84
N ALA A 741 15.56 -35.90 8.35
CA ALA A 741 16.64 -35.10 8.91
C ALA A 741 16.28 -33.61 8.92
N PHE A 742 15.78 -33.09 7.79
CA PHE A 742 15.31 -31.70 7.68
C PHE A 742 14.20 -31.38 8.68
N LEU A 743 13.19 -32.25 8.82
CA LEU A 743 12.10 -32.03 9.77
C LEU A 743 12.61 -32.04 11.22
N TYR A 744 13.50 -32.95 11.58
CA TYR A 744 14.07 -33.01 12.92
C TYR A 744 14.90 -31.76 13.25
N ALA A 745 15.72 -31.28 12.31
CA ALA A 745 16.49 -30.07 12.50
C ALA A 745 15.58 -28.85 12.72
N VAL A 746 14.54 -28.68 11.89
CA VAL A 746 13.59 -27.55 12.01
C VAL A 746 12.89 -27.63 13.36
N THR A 747 12.43 -28.82 13.76
CA THR A 747 11.67 -28.99 15.00
C THR A 747 12.54 -28.76 16.23
N ALA A 748 13.80 -29.23 16.23
CA ALA A 748 14.76 -29.00 17.31
C ALA A 748 15.09 -27.51 17.47
N VAL A 749 15.29 -26.79 16.35
CA VAL A 749 15.55 -25.35 16.37
C VAL A 749 14.32 -24.56 16.84
N VAL A 750 13.13 -24.90 16.37
CA VAL A 750 11.88 -24.25 16.85
C VAL A 750 11.70 -24.47 18.35
N ASP A 751 11.90 -25.69 18.85
CA ASP A 751 11.80 -26.02 20.29
C ASP A 751 12.80 -25.20 21.13
N HIS A 752 14.03 -25.05 20.65
CA HIS A 752 15.08 -24.25 21.28
C HIS A 752 14.79 -22.73 21.28
N LEU A 753 14.33 -22.19 20.16
CA LEU A 753 13.94 -20.77 20.06
C LEU A 753 12.74 -20.45 20.96
N LEU A 754 11.82 -21.41 21.16
CA LEU A 754 10.71 -21.30 22.13
C LEU A 754 11.16 -21.47 23.59
N GLU A 755 12.26 -22.18 23.85
CA GLU A 755 12.84 -22.34 25.19
C GLU A 755 13.57 -21.08 25.66
N THR A 756 14.25 -20.38 24.75
CA THR A 756 15.04 -19.17 25.02
C THR A 756 14.26 -17.86 24.95
N ASP A 757 13.06 -17.84 24.37
CA ASP A 757 12.09 -16.72 24.45
C ASP A 757 11.62 -16.44 25.90
N ARG A 758 12.12 -17.19 26.88
CA ARG A 758 11.72 -17.21 28.30
C ARG A 758 12.62 -16.38 29.22
N SER A 759 13.57 -15.60 28.69
CA SER A 759 14.59 -14.91 29.51
C SER A 759 14.59 -13.39 29.47
N THR A 760 13.65 -12.71 28.81
CA THR A 760 13.53 -11.25 28.87
C THR A 760 12.06 -10.83 29.02
N ASP A 761 11.77 -10.27 30.20
CA ASP A 761 10.61 -9.51 30.71
C ASP A 761 9.18 -9.93 30.34
N ASP A 762 8.43 -10.32 31.39
CA ASP A 762 7.14 -9.65 31.68
C ASP A 762 6.72 -9.85 33.15
N THR A 763 6.97 -8.84 33.99
CA THR A 763 6.18 -8.63 35.20
C THR A 763 4.76 -8.34 34.76
N GLY A 764 3.83 -9.25 35.06
CA GLY A 764 2.43 -9.17 34.66
C GLY A 764 1.85 -7.76 34.75
N ASP A 765 1.74 -7.14 33.57
CA ASP A 765 0.84 -6.08 33.12
C ASP A 765 1.41 -5.32 31.89
N ALA A 766 2.44 -5.83 31.18
CA ALA A 766 2.93 -5.18 29.96
C ALA A 766 2.11 -5.55 28.71
N GLU A 767 1.73 -4.51 27.94
CA GLU A 767 1.18 -4.64 26.59
C GLU A 767 2.31 -4.96 25.59
N PRO A 768 2.06 -5.77 24.53
CA PRO A 768 3.14 -6.32 23.72
C PRO A 768 3.86 -5.28 22.83
N GLY A 769 4.77 -4.42 23.29
CA GLY A 769 5.47 -3.53 22.36
C GLY A 769 6.03 -2.21 22.88
N GLU A 770 6.18 -2.03 24.19
CA GLU A 770 7.15 -1.05 24.70
C GLU A 770 8.50 -1.75 24.90
N PHE A 771 9.52 -1.21 24.25
CA PHE A 771 10.89 -1.28 24.78
C PHE A 771 10.91 -0.26 25.91
N ASP A 772 10.81 -0.72 27.16
CA ASP A 772 11.00 0.15 28.32
C ASP A 772 12.48 0.49 28.45
N ASP A 773 12.76 1.79 28.44
CA ASP A 773 14.09 2.42 28.39
C ASP A 773 14.78 2.46 29.76
N ASP A 774 14.58 1.46 30.63
CA ASP A 774 15.19 1.49 31.98
C ASP A 774 15.64 0.13 32.57
N SER A 775 15.78 -0.94 31.77
CA SER A 775 16.59 -2.11 32.19
C SER A 775 17.16 -2.93 31.01
N ASP A 776 18.30 -2.52 30.44
CA ASP A 776 19.16 -3.29 29.50
C ASP A 776 18.45 -4.38 28.63
N GLY A 777 17.32 -4.01 28.01
CA GLY A 777 16.33 -4.93 27.45
C GLY A 777 16.66 -5.37 26.02
N GLN A 778 17.38 -6.47 25.86
CA GLN A 778 17.57 -7.07 24.54
C GLN A 778 16.31 -7.86 24.09
N PRO A 779 15.86 -7.72 22.83
CA PRO A 779 14.78 -8.55 22.29
C PRO A 779 15.13 -10.03 22.39
N SER A 780 14.10 -10.87 22.57
CA SER A 780 14.29 -12.31 22.77
C SER A 780 14.98 -12.99 21.59
N LEU A 781 15.60 -14.16 21.85
CA LEU A 781 16.36 -14.90 20.84
C LEU A 781 15.52 -15.22 19.60
N LYS A 782 14.26 -15.63 19.81
CA LYS A 782 13.27 -15.84 18.76
C LYS A 782 13.01 -14.59 17.93
N LYS A 783 12.74 -13.43 18.56
CA LYS A 783 12.47 -12.17 17.84
C LYS A 783 13.69 -11.71 17.03
N ARG A 784 14.89 -11.85 17.60
CA ARG A 784 16.15 -11.57 16.91
C ARG A 784 16.35 -12.48 15.71
N PHE A 785 16.16 -13.79 15.88
CA PHE A 785 16.28 -14.76 14.79
C PHE A 785 15.30 -14.44 13.65
N MET A 786 14.02 -14.18 13.95
CA MET A 786 13.01 -13.83 12.95
C MET A 786 13.41 -12.59 12.12
N ALA A 787 13.98 -11.57 12.78
CA ALA A 787 14.42 -10.33 12.11
C ALA A 787 15.65 -10.57 11.22
N HIS A 788 16.69 -11.21 11.75
CA HIS A 788 17.93 -11.50 11.03
C HIS A 788 17.69 -12.48 9.87
N ALA A 789 16.89 -13.54 10.08
CA ALA A 789 16.52 -14.48 9.01
C ALA A 789 15.73 -13.78 7.89
N SER A 790 14.85 -12.83 8.24
CA SER A 790 14.16 -12.02 7.23
C SER A 790 15.09 -11.09 6.47
N ARG A 791 16.11 -10.52 7.13
CA ARG A 791 17.10 -9.65 6.48
C ARG A 791 18.03 -10.44 5.57
N LEU A 792 18.50 -11.59 6.05
CA LEU A 792 19.29 -12.55 5.28
C LEU A 792 18.57 -12.97 3.99
N LYS A 793 17.29 -13.34 4.08
CA LYS A 793 16.47 -13.66 2.90
C LYS A 793 16.41 -12.52 1.88
N LYS A 794 16.27 -11.26 2.35
CA LYS A 794 16.28 -10.09 1.47
C LYS A 794 17.64 -9.92 0.79
N LEU A 795 18.75 -10.05 1.52
CA LEU A 795 20.10 -9.92 0.97
C LEU A 795 20.42 -11.02 -0.04
N TYR A 796 20.08 -12.28 0.27
CA TYR A 796 20.22 -13.42 -0.65
C TYR A 796 19.48 -13.17 -1.97
N SER A 797 18.26 -12.64 -1.90
CA SER A 797 17.49 -12.32 -3.11
C SER A 797 18.14 -11.28 -4.03
N LEU A 798 19.12 -10.52 -3.52
CA LEU A 798 19.90 -9.57 -4.32
C LEU A 798 21.00 -10.26 -5.13
N VAL A 799 21.61 -11.31 -4.57
CA VAL A 799 22.81 -11.99 -5.12
C VAL A 799 22.66 -13.51 -5.24
N PRO A 800 21.51 -14.05 -5.71
CA PRO A 800 21.26 -15.49 -5.69
C PRO A 800 22.24 -16.30 -6.55
N THR A 801 22.92 -15.65 -7.49
CA THR A 801 23.88 -16.28 -8.41
C THR A 801 25.33 -16.25 -7.95
N SER A 802 25.66 -15.67 -6.78
CA SER A 802 27.06 -15.61 -6.33
C SER A 802 27.51 -16.95 -5.74
N ASP A 803 28.80 -17.29 -5.84
CA ASP A 803 29.32 -18.56 -5.29
C ASP A 803 29.12 -18.61 -3.76
N GLU A 804 29.26 -17.46 -3.10
CA GLU A 804 29.00 -17.29 -1.66
C GLU A 804 27.53 -17.53 -1.31
N ALA A 805 26.60 -17.06 -2.14
CA ALA A 805 25.17 -17.29 -1.94
C ALA A 805 24.80 -18.76 -2.15
N HIS A 806 25.39 -19.43 -3.15
CA HIS A 806 25.22 -20.88 -3.35
C HIS A 806 25.78 -21.68 -2.17
N ALA A 807 26.89 -21.24 -1.57
CA ALA A 807 27.50 -21.93 -0.44
C ALA A 807 26.62 -21.98 0.82
N ILE A 808 25.69 -21.03 0.98
CA ILE A 808 24.79 -20.92 2.15
C ILE A 808 23.31 -21.07 1.79
N VAL A 809 22.96 -21.50 0.57
CA VAL A 809 21.57 -21.56 0.11
C VAL A 809 20.73 -22.54 0.93
N GLU A 810 21.32 -23.68 1.31
CA GLU A 810 20.66 -24.69 2.13
C GLU A 810 20.32 -24.14 3.53
N ASP A 811 21.27 -23.42 4.15
CA ASP A 811 21.09 -22.77 5.45
C ASP A 811 20.01 -21.69 5.40
N ILE A 812 19.99 -20.87 4.34
CA ILE A 812 18.95 -19.84 4.15
C ILE A 812 17.57 -20.49 4.01
N GLY A 813 17.46 -21.56 3.22
CA GLY A 813 16.23 -22.33 3.07
C GLY A 813 15.75 -22.92 4.40
N PHE A 814 16.69 -23.44 5.19
CA PHE A 814 16.43 -23.93 6.54
C PHE A 814 15.94 -22.82 7.49
N PHE A 815 16.63 -21.67 7.55
CA PHE A 815 16.24 -20.55 8.41
C PHE A 815 14.87 -19.98 8.04
N ASP A 816 14.54 -19.90 6.74
CA ASP A 816 13.21 -19.45 6.30
C ASP A 816 12.11 -20.47 6.67
N ALA A 817 12.41 -21.77 6.62
CA ALA A 817 11.49 -22.82 7.07
C ALA A 817 11.21 -22.72 8.58
N VAL A 818 12.25 -22.53 9.41
CA VAL A 818 12.10 -22.26 10.86
C VAL A 818 11.25 -21.01 11.10
N ARG A 819 11.56 -19.91 10.40
CA ARG A 819 10.79 -18.64 10.47
C ARG A 819 9.31 -18.86 10.12
N GLY A 820 9.04 -19.62 9.07
CA GLY A 820 7.69 -19.96 8.63
C GLY A 820 6.91 -20.79 9.65
N GLN A 821 7.57 -21.74 10.32
CA GLN A 821 6.94 -22.54 11.39
C GLN A 821 6.65 -21.71 12.64
N LEU A 822 7.59 -20.85 13.07
CA LEU A 822 7.37 -19.92 14.18
C LEU A 822 6.17 -19.00 13.92
N ALA A 823 6.06 -18.44 12.71
CA ALA A 823 4.93 -17.59 12.34
C ALA A 823 3.58 -18.33 12.42
N LYS A 824 3.52 -19.59 11.96
CA LYS A 824 2.30 -20.42 12.04
C LYS A 824 1.88 -20.72 13.49
N LEU A 825 2.85 -20.88 14.39
CA LEU A 825 2.58 -21.11 15.82
C LEU A 825 1.98 -19.87 16.51
N GLU A 826 2.30 -18.66 16.04
CA GLU A 826 1.83 -17.41 16.62
C GLU A 826 0.42 -16.98 16.17
N THR A 827 -0.12 -17.54 15.08
CA THR A 827 -1.36 -17.03 14.47
C THR A 827 -2.57 -17.94 14.76
N ASP A 828 -3.67 -17.35 15.25
CA ASP A 828 -4.99 -18.01 15.35
C ASP A 828 -5.43 -18.50 13.95
N ALA A 829 -5.96 -19.72 13.86
CA ALA A 829 -6.24 -20.48 12.63
C ALA A 829 -7.35 -19.89 11.72
N ARG A 830 -7.27 -18.60 11.39
CA ARG A 830 -8.07 -17.93 10.37
C ARG A 830 -7.21 -16.92 9.62
N ARG A 831 -6.53 -17.37 8.57
CA ARG A 831 -6.31 -16.51 7.40
C ARG A 831 -6.81 -17.14 6.13
N SER A 832 -7.42 -16.26 5.35
CA SER A 832 -7.86 -16.39 3.97
C SER A 832 -6.69 -16.71 3.03
N GLU A 833 -7.02 -17.32 1.91
CA GLU A 833 -6.17 -17.79 0.81
C GLU A 833 -5.15 -16.77 0.24
N SER A 834 -5.13 -15.49 0.65
CA SER A 834 -4.26 -14.47 0.05
C SER A 834 -2.79 -14.51 0.47
N ASP A 835 -2.46 -15.07 1.64
CA ASP A 835 -1.05 -15.23 2.07
C ASP A 835 -0.43 -16.53 1.54
N ALA A 836 -1.24 -17.47 1.05
CA ALA A 836 -0.78 -18.75 0.54
C ALA A 836 -0.04 -18.65 -0.81
N ALA A 837 -0.21 -17.54 -1.54
CA ALA A 837 0.45 -17.30 -2.82
C ALA A 837 1.86 -16.69 -2.69
N LEU A 838 2.25 -16.22 -1.50
CA LEU A 838 3.50 -15.48 -1.24
C LEU A 838 4.67 -16.35 -0.78
N ASP A 839 4.42 -17.65 -0.55
CA ASP A 839 5.36 -18.57 0.12
C ASP A 839 6.00 -19.58 -0.86
N THR A 840 5.75 -19.42 -2.16
CA THR A 840 5.94 -20.48 -3.18
C THR A 840 7.39 -20.62 -3.69
N ALA A 841 8.17 -19.54 -3.66
CA ALA A 841 9.52 -19.47 -4.22
C ALA A 841 10.55 -20.33 -3.46
N ILE A 842 10.56 -20.23 -2.12
CA ILE A 842 11.45 -21.05 -1.28
C ILE A 842 10.91 -22.48 -1.12
N ARG A 843 9.59 -22.68 -1.24
CA ARG A 843 9.03 -24.05 -1.36
C ARG A 843 9.60 -24.80 -2.54
N GLN A 844 10.02 -24.13 -3.62
CA GLN A 844 10.67 -24.81 -4.75
C GLN A 844 12.11 -25.22 -4.45
N ILE A 845 12.91 -24.40 -3.76
CA ILE A 845 14.27 -24.77 -3.32
C ILE A 845 14.21 -25.92 -2.29
N VAL A 846 13.24 -25.85 -1.37
CA VAL A 846 12.92 -26.91 -0.40
C VAL A 846 12.32 -28.14 -1.10
N SER A 847 11.54 -27.96 -2.18
CA SER A 847 10.94 -29.04 -2.98
C SER A 847 11.93 -29.68 -3.98
N GLU A 848 12.99 -29.00 -4.40
CA GLU A 848 14.04 -29.61 -5.23
C GLU A 848 14.90 -30.55 -4.40
N HIS A 849 15.03 -30.28 -3.09
CA HIS A 849 15.65 -31.19 -2.11
C HIS A 849 14.65 -32.19 -1.49
N ILE A 850 13.35 -31.99 -1.69
CA ILE A 850 12.28 -32.87 -1.20
C ILE A 850 11.49 -33.38 -2.41
N SER A 851 11.84 -34.58 -2.85
CA SER A 851 11.00 -35.34 -3.77
C SER A 851 9.58 -35.47 -3.20
N GLY A 852 8.66 -34.63 -3.67
CA GLY A 852 7.22 -34.78 -3.59
C GLY A 852 6.59 -34.88 -2.20
N SER A 853 5.97 -33.79 -1.73
CA SER A 853 4.59 -33.77 -1.22
C SER A 853 4.23 -32.39 -0.68
N GLY A 854 2.95 -32.02 -0.87
CA GLY A 854 2.40 -30.75 -0.41
C GLY A 854 2.40 -30.62 1.11
N VAL A 855 2.24 -29.36 1.56
CA VAL A 855 2.11 -28.89 2.96
C VAL A 855 1.87 -30.01 3.97
N ILE A 856 2.95 -30.50 4.57
CA ILE A 856 2.90 -31.51 5.63
C ILE A 856 2.77 -30.81 6.99
N ASP A 857 1.83 -31.29 7.80
CA ASP A 857 1.73 -30.95 9.21
C ASP A 857 2.82 -31.71 9.99
N LEU A 858 3.92 -31.00 10.30
CA LEU A 858 5.11 -31.54 10.97
C LEU A 858 4.81 -32.19 12.33
N PHE A 859 3.73 -31.76 13.00
CA PHE A 859 3.35 -32.33 14.29
C PHE A 859 2.78 -33.75 14.12
N ALA A 860 1.95 -33.98 13.10
CA ALA A 860 1.43 -35.31 12.78
C ALA A 860 2.56 -36.30 12.40
N GLU A 861 3.58 -35.84 11.67
CA GLU A 861 4.67 -36.70 11.18
C GLU A 861 5.79 -36.90 12.23
N ALA A 862 5.95 -35.97 13.18
CA ALA A 862 6.78 -36.13 14.38
C ALA A 862 6.11 -36.99 15.48
N GLY A 863 4.94 -37.57 15.20
CA GLY A 863 4.18 -38.41 16.14
C GLY A 863 3.49 -37.62 17.26
N ILE A 864 3.22 -36.33 17.03
CA ILE A 864 2.47 -35.44 17.91
C ILE A 864 1.05 -35.36 17.34
N ASP A 865 0.23 -36.39 17.59
CA ASP A 865 -1.22 -36.28 17.40
C ASP A 865 -1.73 -35.15 18.32
N VAL A 866 -2.36 -34.12 17.74
CA VAL A 866 -3.06 -33.10 18.53
C VAL A 866 -4.21 -33.83 19.25
N PRO A 867 -4.14 -34.06 20.58
CA PRO A 867 -5.09 -34.95 21.24
C PRO A 867 -6.44 -34.26 21.33
N ASP A 868 -7.54 -34.99 21.13
CA ASP A 868 -8.83 -34.54 21.64
C ASP A 868 -8.71 -34.38 23.17
N ILE A 869 -9.36 -33.38 23.77
CA ILE A 869 -9.33 -33.15 25.22
C ILE A 869 -9.73 -34.40 26.02
N SER A 870 -10.51 -35.30 25.41
CA SER A 870 -10.89 -36.61 25.96
C SER A 870 -9.73 -37.57 26.21
N VAL A 871 -8.57 -37.33 25.60
CA VAL A 871 -7.33 -38.16 25.64
C VAL A 871 -6.27 -37.54 26.58
N ILE A 872 -6.50 -36.35 27.13
CA ILE A 872 -5.57 -35.68 28.05
C ILE A 872 -5.81 -36.17 29.48
N ASP A 873 -5.15 -37.26 29.84
CA ASP A 873 -5.22 -37.91 31.15
C ASP A 873 -3.81 -38.17 31.75
N ASP A 874 -3.76 -38.90 32.87
CA ASP A 874 -2.50 -39.25 33.53
C ASP A 874 -1.60 -40.14 32.66
N GLU A 875 -2.17 -40.89 31.72
CA GLU A 875 -1.41 -41.67 30.74
C GLU A 875 -0.76 -40.75 29.69
N PHE A 876 -1.48 -39.72 29.24
CA PHE A 876 -0.92 -38.66 28.38
C PHE A 876 0.22 -37.91 29.07
N LYS A 877 0.09 -37.61 30.37
CA LYS A 877 1.16 -37.00 31.17
C LYS A 877 2.43 -37.85 31.18
N MET A 878 2.29 -39.15 31.45
CA MET A 878 3.44 -40.08 31.45
C MET A 878 4.13 -40.12 30.08
N ARG A 879 3.35 -40.14 28.99
CA ARG A 879 3.89 -40.08 27.62
C ARG A 879 4.62 -38.76 27.32
N PHE A 880 4.12 -37.65 27.85
CA PHE A 880 4.73 -36.32 27.70
C PHE A 880 6.07 -36.19 28.44
N GLU A 881 6.19 -36.74 29.66
CA GLU A 881 7.43 -36.69 30.44
C GLU A 881 8.60 -37.41 29.75
N THR A 882 8.29 -38.50 29.03
CA THR A 882 9.23 -39.31 28.25
C THR A 882 9.44 -38.83 26.81
N ALA A 883 8.75 -37.76 26.40
CA ALA A 883 8.76 -37.30 25.02
C ALA A 883 9.94 -36.39 24.69
N ASP A 884 10.45 -36.53 23.46
CA ASP A 884 11.28 -35.53 22.80
C ASP A 884 10.41 -34.31 22.42
N LEU A 885 11.00 -33.09 22.43
CA LEU A 885 10.37 -31.81 22.04
C LEU A 885 9.26 -31.34 22.99
N LYS A 886 9.62 -31.16 24.26
CA LYS A 886 8.68 -30.84 25.35
C LYS A 886 8.02 -29.46 25.18
N ASN A 887 8.73 -28.49 24.62
CA ASN A 887 8.26 -27.10 24.55
C ASN A 887 7.22 -26.93 23.42
N ALA A 888 7.48 -27.52 22.27
CA ALA A 888 6.56 -27.54 21.14
C ALA A 888 5.25 -28.29 21.47
N ARG A 889 5.36 -29.42 22.18
CA ARG A 889 4.18 -30.19 22.65
C ARG A 889 3.37 -29.41 23.68
N LEU A 890 4.03 -28.76 24.64
CA LEU A 890 3.36 -27.94 25.63
C LEU A 890 2.57 -26.80 24.97
N GLU A 891 3.15 -26.16 23.96
CA GLU A 891 2.49 -25.07 23.22
C GLU A 891 1.27 -25.58 22.44
N ALA A 892 1.35 -26.77 21.82
CA ALA A 892 0.22 -27.41 21.16
C ALA A 892 -0.93 -27.72 22.15
N VAL A 893 -0.62 -28.29 23.32
CA VAL A 893 -1.61 -28.59 24.36
C VAL A 893 -2.18 -27.30 24.95
N ARG A 894 -1.35 -26.28 25.20
CA ARG A 894 -1.79 -24.96 25.67
C ARG A 894 -2.84 -24.39 24.74
N ARG A 895 -2.58 -24.42 23.43
CA ARG A 895 -3.53 -23.93 22.41
C ARG A 895 -4.83 -24.71 22.42
N LEU A 896 -4.76 -26.04 22.56
CA LEU A 896 -5.96 -26.88 22.63
C LEU A 896 -6.84 -26.53 23.83
N ILE A 897 -6.23 -26.41 25.02
CA ILE A 897 -6.94 -25.99 26.23
C ILE A 897 -7.46 -24.57 26.10
N GLN A 898 -6.68 -23.64 25.55
CA GLN A 898 -7.13 -22.27 25.33
C GLN A 898 -8.34 -22.19 24.38
N ASN A 899 -8.36 -23.00 23.32
CA ASN A 899 -9.51 -23.11 22.42
C ASN A 899 -10.73 -23.68 23.14
N GLU A 900 -10.54 -24.70 23.99
CA GLU A 900 -11.66 -25.30 24.69
C GLU A 900 -12.20 -24.43 25.82
N VAL A 901 -11.33 -23.67 26.48
CA VAL A 901 -11.74 -22.58 27.39
C VAL A 901 -12.53 -21.51 26.64
N LYS A 902 -12.13 -21.14 25.41
CA LYS A 902 -12.91 -20.23 24.54
C LYS A 902 -14.28 -20.81 24.18
N VAL A 903 -14.41 -22.13 24.00
CA VAL A 903 -15.71 -22.79 23.73
C VAL A 903 -16.58 -22.78 24.99
N ILE A 904 -16.02 -23.08 26.15
CA ILE A 904 -16.74 -23.09 27.43
C ILE A 904 -17.16 -21.68 27.83
N SER A 905 -16.30 -20.68 27.65
CA SER A 905 -16.61 -19.28 28.01
C SER A 905 -17.80 -18.72 27.24
N LYS A 906 -18.06 -19.22 26.02
CA LYS A 906 -19.27 -18.91 25.24
C LYS A 906 -20.55 -19.51 25.82
N ARG A 907 -20.47 -20.58 26.62
CA ARG A 907 -21.65 -21.25 27.19
C ARG A 907 -21.83 -20.96 28.68
N ASN A 908 -20.74 -20.84 29.43
CA ASN A 908 -20.71 -20.63 30.87
C ASN A 908 -19.55 -19.68 31.22
N ILE A 909 -19.88 -18.41 31.50
CA ILE A 909 -18.91 -17.35 31.76
C ILE A 909 -18.11 -17.63 33.03
N VAL A 910 -18.74 -18.17 34.07
CA VAL A 910 -18.09 -18.47 35.36
C VAL A 910 -17.06 -19.58 35.21
N ALA A 911 -17.44 -20.68 34.53
CA ALA A 911 -16.52 -21.76 34.23
C ALA A 911 -15.40 -21.29 33.29
N GLY A 912 -15.73 -20.50 32.26
CA GLY A 912 -14.76 -19.93 31.32
C GLY A 912 -13.71 -19.04 32.00
N ARG A 913 -14.14 -18.11 32.87
CA ARG A 913 -13.23 -17.25 33.66
C ARG A 913 -12.31 -18.10 34.53
N ARG A 914 -12.89 -19.02 35.30
CA ARG A 914 -12.12 -19.92 36.18
C ARG A 914 -11.05 -20.70 35.42
N PHE A 915 -11.39 -21.33 34.30
CA PHE A 915 -10.40 -22.10 33.54
C PHE A 915 -9.36 -21.21 32.84
N SER A 916 -9.76 -20.03 32.38
CA SER A 916 -8.83 -19.04 31.82
C SER A 916 -7.83 -18.56 32.87
N GLU A 917 -8.28 -18.27 34.09
CA GLU A 917 -7.43 -17.88 35.22
C GLU A 917 -6.49 -19.02 35.64
N MET A 918 -6.99 -20.26 35.74
CA MET A 918 -6.16 -21.42 36.04
C MET A 918 -5.07 -21.64 34.99
N LEU A 919 -5.41 -21.53 33.69
CA LEU A 919 -4.44 -21.64 32.61
C LEU A 919 -3.42 -20.50 32.66
N ALA A 920 -3.87 -19.25 32.86
CA ALA A 920 -2.99 -18.09 32.97
C ALA A 920 -2.03 -18.20 34.16
N GLN A 921 -2.50 -18.61 35.34
CA GLN A 921 -1.65 -18.81 36.53
C GLN A 921 -0.62 -19.93 36.30
N SER A 922 -1.02 -21.04 35.69
CA SER A 922 -0.12 -22.15 35.37
C SER A 922 0.96 -21.72 34.38
N MET A 923 0.57 -20.97 33.34
CA MET A 923 1.50 -20.41 32.35
C MET A 923 2.42 -19.35 32.94
N ASN A 924 1.93 -18.48 33.82
CA ASN A 924 2.76 -17.48 34.49
C ASN A 924 3.82 -18.14 35.38
N ARG A 925 3.46 -19.18 36.13
CA ARG A 925 4.44 -19.95 36.93
C ARG A 925 5.47 -20.66 36.05
N TYR A 926 5.06 -21.14 34.87
CA TYR A 926 5.98 -21.70 33.89
C TYR A 926 6.95 -20.66 33.32
N GLN A 927 6.40 -19.52 32.87
CA GLN A 927 7.14 -18.42 32.27
C GLN A 927 8.16 -17.85 33.25
N ASN A 928 7.79 -17.74 34.53
CA ASN A 928 8.66 -17.30 35.62
C ASN A 928 9.62 -18.40 36.13
N ARG A 929 9.74 -19.53 35.43
CA ARG A 929 10.57 -20.72 35.78
C ARG A 929 10.33 -21.25 37.20
N THR A 930 9.18 -20.96 37.79
CA THR A 930 8.80 -21.45 39.12
C THR A 930 8.42 -22.93 39.08
N ILE A 931 7.99 -23.40 37.91
CA ILE A 931 7.68 -24.79 37.61
C ILE A 931 8.26 -25.19 36.24
N ASP A 932 8.63 -26.46 36.07
CA ASP A 932 9.16 -26.98 34.80
C ASP A 932 8.05 -27.45 33.84
N ALA A 933 8.41 -27.83 32.61
CA ALA A 933 7.45 -28.25 31.58
C ALA A 933 6.61 -29.47 32.02
N ALA A 934 7.15 -30.38 32.84
CA ALA A 934 6.44 -31.55 33.33
C ALA A 934 5.41 -31.17 34.42
N GLN A 935 5.79 -30.24 35.30
CA GLN A 935 4.91 -29.70 36.33
C GLN A 935 3.77 -28.88 35.73
N VAL A 936 4.04 -28.07 34.71
CA VAL A 936 3.00 -27.30 34.00
C VAL A 936 2.09 -28.20 33.22
N MET A 937 2.64 -29.23 32.57
CA MET A 937 1.83 -30.24 31.91
C MET A 937 0.88 -30.90 32.92
N ALA A 938 1.34 -31.20 34.14
CA ALA A 938 0.46 -31.73 35.18
C ALA A 938 -0.68 -30.76 35.55
N GLU A 939 -0.40 -29.46 35.62
CA GLU A 939 -1.41 -28.43 35.85
C GLU A 939 -2.39 -28.31 34.67
N ILE A 940 -1.90 -28.42 33.43
CA ILE A 940 -2.71 -28.43 32.21
C ILE A 940 -3.58 -29.69 32.11
N VAL A 941 -3.07 -30.87 32.47
CA VAL A 941 -3.88 -32.10 32.58
C VAL A 941 -4.97 -31.92 33.63
N ALA A 942 -4.66 -31.32 34.78
CA ALA A 942 -5.66 -31.03 35.80
C ALA A 942 -6.74 -30.06 35.30
N ILE A 943 -6.37 -29.06 34.49
CA ILE A 943 -7.33 -28.16 33.82
C ILE A 943 -8.19 -28.93 32.82
N ALA A 944 -7.59 -29.80 31.98
CA ALA A 944 -8.29 -30.62 31.01
C ALA A 944 -9.31 -31.56 31.67
N GLN A 945 -8.91 -32.24 32.75
CA GLN A 945 -9.79 -33.09 33.56
C GLN A 945 -10.91 -32.27 34.21
N ALA A 946 -10.63 -31.06 34.71
CA ALA A 946 -11.63 -30.19 35.29
C ALA A 946 -12.63 -29.69 34.23
N ILE A 947 -12.18 -29.41 33.01
CA ILE A 947 -13.04 -29.08 31.86
C ILE A 947 -13.95 -30.28 31.53
N LYS A 948 -13.40 -31.49 31.45
CA LYS A 948 -14.16 -32.72 31.19
C LYS A 948 -15.22 -32.97 32.28
N ALA A 949 -14.82 -32.85 33.55
CA ALA A 949 -15.72 -33.00 34.69
C ALA A 949 -16.85 -31.95 34.68
N GLN A 950 -16.57 -30.73 34.22
CA GLN A 950 -17.57 -29.69 34.06
C GLN A 950 -18.58 -30.02 32.95
N LYS A 951 -18.14 -30.65 31.85
CA LYS A 951 -19.01 -31.14 30.78
C LYS A 951 -19.93 -32.28 31.25
N GLU A 952 -19.40 -33.24 32.01
CA GLU A 952 -20.17 -34.36 32.59
C GLU A 952 -21.11 -33.94 33.74
N ARG A 953 -20.91 -32.74 34.31
CA ARG A 953 -21.71 -32.23 35.43
C ARG A 953 -23.14 -31.91 35.04
N GLY A 954 -23.39 -31.51 33.80
CA GLY A 954 -24.75 -31.33 33.26
C GLY A 954 -25.55 -32.64 33.33
N GLU A 955 -24.94 -33.74 32.90
CA GLU A 955 -25.56 -35.07 32.89
C GLU A 955 -25.87 -35.61 34.30
N LYS A 956 -24.94 -35.40 35.26
CA LYS A 956 -25.11 -35.87 36.65
C LYS A 956 -26.09 -35.04 37.47
N THR A 957 -26.26 -33.76 37.14
CA THR A 957 -27.16 -32.84 37.87
C THR A 957 -28.56 -32.79 37.29
N GLY A 958 -28.77 -33.33 36.08
CA GLY A 958 -30.05 -33.29 35.37
C GLY A 958 -30.40 -31.90 34.83
N LEU A 959 -29.42 -30.99 34.78
CA LEU A 959 -29.56 -29.62 34.25
C LEU A 959 -29.07 -29.58 32.80
N THR A 960 -29.77 -28.83 31.96
CA THR A 960 -29.29 -28.48 30.60
C THR A 960 -28.05 -27.56 30.68
N ASP A 961 -27.28 -27.44 29.60
CA ASP A 961 -26.09 -26.57 29.55
C ASP A 961 -26.39 -25.12 29.98
N SER A 962 -27.54 -24.57 29.54
CA SER A 962 -27.99 -23.23 29.93
C SER A 962 -28.36 -23.15 31.41
N GLU A 963 -29.08 -24.14 31.94
CA GLU A 963 -29.46 -24.21 33.36
C GLU A 963 -28.23 -24.37 34.26
N LEU A 964 -27.24 -25.16 33.83
CA LEU A 964 -25.97 -25.34 34.53
C LEU A 964 -25.18 -24.04 34.59
N ALA A 965 -25.19 -23.24 33.52
CA ALA A 965 -24.53 -21.94 33.48
C ALA A 965 -25.17 -20.93 34.45
N PHE A 966 -26.51 -20.87 34.51
CA PHE A 966 -27.21 -20.04 35.51
C PHE A 966 -27.02 -20.55 36.94
N TYR A 967 -27.01 -21.86 37.12
CA TYR A 967 -26.74 -22.49 38.41
C TYR A 967 -25.32 -22.18 38.92
N ASP A 968 -24.30 -22.21 38.06
CA ASP A 968 -22.94 -21.81 38.44
C ASP A 968 -22.84 -20.29 38.72
N ALA A 969 -23.52 -19.44 37.95
CA ALA A 969 -23.63 -18.01 38.22
C ALA A 969 -24.30 -17.69 39.57
N LEU A 970 -25.30 -18.47 39.98
CA LEU A 970 -25.93 -18.35 41.30
C LEU A 970 -25.00 -18.76 42.44
N ARG A 971 -24.12 -19.74 42.19
CA ARG A 971 -23.20 -20.34 43.15
C ARG A 971 -21.87 -19.61 43.33
N ASP A 972 -21.56 -18.68 42.45
CA ASP A 972 -20.37 -17.82 42.55
C ASP A 972 -20.37 -17.01 43.86
N ASN A 973 -21.56 -16.74 44.41
CA ASN A 973 -21.75 -16.07 45.70
C ASN A 973 -21.56 -17.02 46.89
N GLU A 974 -20.57 -16.73 47.73
CA GLU A 974 -20.22 -17.46 48.95
C GLU A 974 -21.39 -17.58 49.95
N SER A 975 -22.11 -16.48 50.19
CA SER A 975 -23.26 -16.44 51.12
C SER A 975 -24.41 -17.30 50.61
N ALA A 976 -24.66 -17.31 49.30
CA ALA A 976 -25.67 -18.17 48.70
C ALA A 976 -25.30 -19.65 48.82
N ARG A 977 -24.02 -19.99 48.60
CA ARG A 977 -23.50 -21.36 48.71
C ARG A 977 -23.66 -21.96 50.11
N ILE A 978 -23.55 -21.13 51.14
CA ILE A 978 -23.67 -21.55 52.54
C ILE A 978 -25.14 -21.58 52.98
N ALA A 979 -25.93 -20.59 52.57
CA ALA A 979 -27.28 -20.38 53.08
C ALA A 979 -28.39 -21.15 52.34
N MET A 980 -28.17 -21.52 51.07
CA MET A 980 -29.21 -22.12 50.23
C MET A 980 -28.98 -23.60 49.97
N GLN A 981 -30.05 -24.38 50.03
CA GLN A 981 -30.02 -25.80 49.68
C GLN A 981 -29.89 -25.97 48.16
N ASP A 982 -29.19 -27.03 47.74
CA ASP A 982 -28.92 -27.32 46.33
C ASP A 982 -30.19 -27.45 45.47
N ALA A 983 -31.25 -28.05 46.04
CA ALA A 983 -32.55 -28.19 45.39
C ALA A 983 -33.19 -26.82 45.09
N THR A 984 -33.02 -25.83 45.97
CA THR A 984 -33.53 -24.47 45.78
C THR A 984 -32.76 -23.76 44.66
N MET A 985 -31.43 -23.90 44.61
CA MET A 985 -30.62 -23.28 43.54
C MET A 985 -30.94 -23.85 42.16
N ARG A 986 -31.17 -25.17 42.05
CA ARG A 986 -31.60 -25.80 40.80
C ARG A 986 -32.97 -25.29 40.36
N ALA A 987 -33.92 -25.14 41.30
CA ALA A 987 -35.23 -24.57 41.00
C ALA A 987 -35.13 -23.12 40.47
N ILE A 988 -34.25 -22.29 41.04
CA ILE A 988 -33.98 -20.94 40.54
C ILE A 988 -33.38 -20.99 39.14
N ALA A 989 -32.41 -21.87 38.88
CA ALA A 989 -31.79 -21.99 37.55
C ALA A 989 -32.78 -22.43 36.46
N HIS A 990 -33.68 -23.37 36.76
CA HIS A 990 -34.79 -23.75 35.87
C HIS A 990 -35.75 -22.58 35.61
N GLU A 991 -36.19 -21.88 36.66
CA GLU A 991 -37.08 -20.70 36.51
C GLU A 991 -36.40 -19.55 35.76
N LEU A 992 -35.10 -19.31 35.98
CA LEU A 992 -34.31 -18.31 35.25
C LEU A 992 -34.23 -18.62 33.76
N THR A 993 -33.96 -19.89 33.43
CA THR A 993 -33.85 -20.34 32.04
C THR A 993 -35.18 -20.18 31.31
N ALA A 994 -36.30 -20.48 31.98
CA ALA A 994 -37.65 -20.26 31.45
C ALA A 994 -37.97 -18.77 31.23
N ILE A 995 -37.63 -17.89 32.18
CA ILE A 995 -37.82 -16.43 32.07
C ILE A 995 -37.03 -15.88 30.88
N ILE A 996 -35.77 -16.29 30.75
CA ILE A 996 -34.88 -15.81 29.69
C ILE A 996 -35.35 -16.31 28.33
N ARG A 997 -35.79 -17.57 28.21
CA ARG A 997 -36.33 -18.11 26.96
C ARG A 997 -37.64 -17.46 26.52
N GLU A 998 -38.48 -17.07 27.47
CA GLU A 998 -39.73 -16.34 27.20
C GLU A 998 -39.44 -14.90 26.70
N ASP A 999 -38.47 -14.21 27.32
CA ASP A 999 -38.10 -12.83 26.99
C ASP A 999 -37.10 -12.71 25.82
N ALA A 1000 -36.37 -13.77 25.46
CA ALA A 1000 -35.38 -13.82 24.37
C ALA A 1000 -35.99 -13.60 22.98
N LYS A 1001 -37.31 -13.74 22.81
CA LYS A 1001 -38.02 -13.42 21.55
C LYS A 1001 -38.14 -11.92 21.27
N THR A 1002 -37.75 -11.06 22.22
CA THR A 1002 -37.77 -9.60 22.09
C THR A 1002 -36.35 -9.05 22.12
N ASP A 1003 -36.04 -8.04 21.30
CA ASP A 1003 -34.72 -7.36 21.19
C ASP A 1003 -34.24 -6.74 22.52
N TRP A 1004 -33.79 -7.58 23.46
CA TRP A 1004 -33.45 -7.19 24.82
C TRP A 1004 -31.99 -6.74 24.96
N ASN A 1005 -31.10 -7.20 24.07
CA ASN A 1005 -29.72 -6.71 23.94
C ASN A 1005 -29.64 -5.25 23.45
N ILE A 1006 -30.76 -4.67 22.99
CA ILE A 1006 -30.81 -3.33 22.37
C ILE A 1006 -31.56 -2.32 23.25
N LYS A 1007 -32.55 -2.74 24.04
CA LYS A 1007 -33.43 -1.83 24.80
C LYS A 1007 -33.21 -1.91 26.31
N GLU A 1008 -32.65 -0.87 26.92
CA GLU A 1008 -32.43 -0.76 28.37
C GLU A 1008 -33.74 -0.93 29.19
N THR A 1009 -34.90 -0.58 28.60
CA THR A 1009 -36.21 -0.82 29.22
C THR A 1009 -36.57 -2.30 29.36
N VAL A 1010 -36.15 -3.16 28.43
CA VAL A 1010 -36.34 -4.62 28.50
C VAL A 1010 -35.33 -5.22 29.48
N ARG A 1011 -34.07 -4.77 29.44
CA ARG A 1011 -33.04 -5.17 30.41
C ARG A 1011 -33.41 -4.81 31.85
N ALA A 1012 -34.01 -3.64 32.08
CA ALA A 1012 -34.54 -3.23 33.38
C ALA A 1012 -35.73 -4.09 33.85
N LYS A 1013 -36.64 -4.46 32.93
CA LYS A 1013 -37.74 -5.41 33.24
C LYS A 1013 -37.21 -6.80 33.59
N LEU A 1014 -36.26 -7.33 32.81
CA LEU A 1014 -35.62 -8.62 33.05
C LEU A 1014 -34.86 -8.61 34.38
N ARG A 1015 -34.06 -7.56 34.65
CA ARG A 1015 -33.38 -7.32 35.94
C ARG A 1015 -34.38 -7.32 37.11
N THR A 1016 -35.55 -6.71 36.94
CA THR A 1016 -36.60 -6.69 37.96
C THR A 1016 -37.24 -8.07 38.17
N ARG A 1017 -37.49 -8.84 37.11
CA ARG A 1017 -37.98 -10.23 37.20
C ARG A 1017 -36.96 -11.14 37.89
N ILE A 1018 -35.69 -11.03 37.54
CA ILE A 1018 -34.58 -11.78 38.15
C ILE A 1018 -34.50 -11.46 39.65
N LYS A 1019 -34.48 -10.18 40.05
CA LYS A 1019 -34.49 -9.77 41.47
C LYS A 1019 -35.68 -10.33 42.25
N ARG A 1020 -36.89 -10.26 41.68
CA ARG A 1020 -38.10 -10.84 42.30
C ARG A 1020 -37.98 -12.36 42.45
N LEU A 1021 -37.41 -13.05 41.47
CA LEU A 1021 -37.20 -14.50 41.52
C LEU A 1021 -36.20 -14.87 42.61
N LEU A 1022 -35.05 -14.18 42.68
CA LEU A 1022 -34.04 -14.38 43.71
C LEU A 1022 -34.64 -14.14 45.11
N LEU A 1023 -35.43 -13.07 45.28
CA LEU A 1023 -36.08 -12.73 46.54
C LEU A 1023 -37.18 -13.74 46.94
N LYS A 1024 -37.97 -14.24 45.98
CA LYS A 1024 -38.99 -15.29 46.20
C LYS A 1024 -38.39 -16.57 46.76
N HIS A 1025 -37.19 -16.94 46.32
CA HIS A 1025 -36.49 -18.16 46.75
C HIS A 1025 -35.53 -17.94 47.92
N GLY A 1026 -35.51 -16.73 48.51
CA GLY A 1026 -34.71 -16.42 49.69
C GLY A 1026 -33.20 -16.30 49.43
N TYR A 1027 -32.80 -15.84 48.24
CA TYR A 1027 -31.40 -15.57 47.92
C TYR A 1027 -30.81 -14.46 48.82
N PRO A 1028 -29.60 -14.61 49.38
CA PRO A 1028 -29.02 -13.63 50.30
C PRO A 1028 -28.91 -12.20 49.72
N PRO A 1029 -29.35 -11.17 50.47
CA PRO A 1029 -29.39 -9.79 49.98
C PRO A 1029 -28.05 -9.06 49.99
N ASP A 1030 -27.02 -9.60 50.65
CA ASP A 1030 -25.70 -8.99 50.83
C ASP A 1030 -24.93 -8.81 49.51
N GLN A 1031 -25.19 -9.66 48.51
CA GLN A 1031 -24.61 -9.52 47.16
C GLN A 1031 -25.58 -9.82 46.01
N GLU A 1032 -26.90 -9.66 46.23
CA GLU A 1032 -27.96 -9.86 45.21
C GLU A 1032 -27.68 -9.06 43.92
N ALA A 1033 -27.10 -7.85 44.04
CA ALA A 1033 -26.76 -7.00 42.90
C ALA A 1033 -25.67 -7.60 42.00
N SER A 1034 -24.63 -8.22 42.59
CA SER A 1034 -23.54 -8.88 41.86
C SER A 1034 -24.05 -10.12 41.13
N ALA A 1035 -24.80 -10.96 41.83
CA ALA A 1035 -25.43 -12.16 41.25
C ALA A 1035 -26.38 -11.81 40.10
N THR A 1036 -27.20 -10.77 40.26
CA THR A 1036 -28.10 -10.29 39.20
C THR A 1036 -27.33 -9.84 37.95
N ASN A 1037 -26.20 -9.14 38.11
CA ASN A 1037 -25.37 -8.70 36.98
C ASN A 1037 -24.68 -9.88 36.28
N LEU A 1038 -24.18 -10.85 37.03
CA LEU A 1038 -23.55 -12.04 36.47
C LEU A 1038 -24.56 -12.91 35.70
N ILE A 1039 -25.79 -13.07 36.23
CA ILE A 1039 -26.89 -13.75 35.55
C ILE A 1039 -27.29 -13.01 34.26
N LEU A 1040 -27.30 -11.67 34.26
CA LEU A 1040 -27.56 -10.88 33.06
C LEU A 1040 -26.46 -11.06 32.00
N GLN A 1041 -25.18 -11.02 32.38
CA GLN A 1041 -24.07 -11.30 31.47
C GLN A 1041 -24.18 -12.72 30.89
N GLN A 1042 -24.51 -13.70 31.72
CA GLN A 1042 -24.71 -15.08 31.30
C GLN A 1042 -25.90 -15.23 30.35
N ALA A 1043 -26.97 -14.48 30.58
CA ALA A 1043 -28.13 -14.43 29.68
C ALA A 1043 -27.77 -13.83 28.31
N GLU A 1044 -26.93 -12.79 28.28
CA GLU A 1044 -26.50 -12.12 27.03
C GLU A 1044 -25.73 -13.11 26.16
N GLN A 1045 -24.83 -13.86 26.80
CA GLN A 1045 -24.01 -14.86 26.15
C GLN A 1045 -24.82 -16.04 25.59
N VAL A 1046 -25.84 -16.53 26.32
CA VAL A 1046 -26.72 -17.61 25.86
C VAL A 1046 -27.59 -17.15 24.67
N ALA A 1047 -28.05 -15.90 24.68
CA ALA A 1047 -28.85 -15.34 23.58
C ALA A 1047 -28.03 -15.16 22.28
N GLU A 1048 -26.74 -14.80 22.39
CA GLU A 1048 -25.84 -14.70 21.23
C GLU A 1048 -25.49 -16.06 20.58
N ASP A 1049 -25.48 -17.15 21.36
CA ASP A 1049 -25.23 -18.51 20.86
C ASP A 1049 -26.48 -19.12 20.17
N GLU A 1050 -27.70 -18.80 20.65
CA GLU A 1050 -28.96 -19.23 20.00
C GLU A 1050 -29.30 -18.44 18.72
N SER A 1051 -28.63 -17.31 18.44
CA SER A 1051 -28.87 -16.44 17.29
C SER A 1051 -27.81 -16.53 16.17
N ASN A 1052 -26.75 -17.33 16.35
CA ASN A 1052 -25.79 -17.76 15.32
C ASN A 1052 -26.07 -19.20 14.89
#